data_AF-A0A367I538-F1
#
_entry.id   AF-A0A367I538-F1
#
_cell.length_a   1.000
_cell.length_b   1.000
_cell.length_c   1.000
_cell.angle_alpha   90.00
_cell.angle_beta   90.00
_cell.angle_gamma   90.00
#
_symmetry.space_group_name_H-M   'P 1'
#
loop_
_entity.id
_entity.type
_entity.pdbx_description
1 polymer ?
#
loop_
_entity_poly.entity_id
_entity_poly.type
_entity_poly.pdbx_seq_one_letter_code
_entity_poly.pdbx_strand_id
1 'polypeptide(L)'
;MALTHNQYAVAAIAATLILAGFYTIIGAGLATVSGWEDGSVDIETSDDENHIEGKDTDGDGLPDRMEQTLYGTDWRLSDTDNDGLEDGWEIDNGLDPLDSGEAAEPDPQTTNPDENDENTELNETFPNPDNGPFGDPDRDGLINVDEAALGTNPNLQDSDGDGLNDRWESLYTYTVETPQGPIKLLDPLDGNWDCYILTPEVKAQIKADIGASTFDEMGNQFGHSCDALLDLEQPEPDSLRNYVEERYDTNPLEEDSDGDLIADRYEIAFGNIDLSVHCGVIQFGTLTLQAPYHEYMSGPGDMTWFEEDMDGDGRLNGPGDWDSDGDGMPDGYEYCYALDQENKRFLNPANATDAYGDRDEDGLNNVEEYEVAYTWGPENFTSPLMSDTDNDGMPDGWEHLNGIHPNDDGANALEDPDFDGYDSDGDGGVRYDDLVGVSTVHLISVELGEYVPVNKTILWVRTVQNSVYVNIPVKTQTEGWVYEINVDVGDEVLTRTQDLAIIVEQDERFTNLDEYNARDRDGDGITDGRSTNPLIADTDNDGLIDGIEVIGWTIRVVDNGVKDVLVRSDPGVFDTDSDGLSDAVEYYETFTNATDRDTDSDGLEDFTEAVDGFYWNVTEQYFTNASSFDTDNDGLADGEEVVDGQDQYITHGNNADSDGDGLDDGGEVLFIPRPWQAATNPLINDTDEDGQPDGWEMQVFSIQQNTNSHSLWISSTNWLPPGCDNMFECGLGPGGWVWTNYVQGFSTSGDRDGDGVMDPKYFLHEMNLSGFVIPNDGRWALDPAYGSMTDNIFDIDNDTLMNQLEAPDRWNTNPVNDDTDGDKLPDGWEVFYSGEAISLGIVDNNSLNALGARGPMDPAMIDSDLDGVDDGQEDFDRDGLNRTNLLYRYCPGWDDPQNAECHIDPMGDYGKRFYDDLENYTNFEEMQNGTSPILNDTDGDQWFDGSEVFHQDQDGDGMWAGWEYFFDFDPFDPADANIDSDGDGSLNKCENKWNTNPKDPVSFPSQGELCNQFE
;
A
#
# COMPACT_ATOMS: atom_id res chain seq x y z
N MET A 1 -8.45 -15.10 92.27
CA MET A 1 -9.68 -15.66 91.67
C MET A 1 -10.17 -14.60 90.72
N ALA A 2 -9.94 -14.78 89.42
CA ALA A 2 -10.27 -13.81 88.39
C ALA A 2 -11.71 -14.08 87.93
N LEU A 3 -12.52 -13.03 87.87
CA LEU A 3 -13.87 -13.04 87.31
C LEU A 3 -13.79 -12.69 85.82
N THR A 4 -14.68 -13.25 85.00
CA THR A 4 -14.74 -12.99 83.55
C THR A 4 -15.53 -11.71 83.22
N HIS A 5 -15.39 -11.18 82.01
CA HIS A 5 -15.97 -9.91 81.53
C HIS A 5 -17.49 -9.80 81.79
N ASN A 6 -18.24 -10.88 81.58
CA ASN A 6 -19.69 -10.93 81.83
C ASN A 6 -20.06 -10.85 83.32
N GLN A 7 -19.13 -11.20 84.22
CA GLN A 7 -19.34 -11.07 85.67
C GLN A 7 -19.07 -9.64 86.18
N TYR A 8 -18.29 -8.83 85.44
CA TYR A 8 -18.15 -7.40 85.70
C TYR A 8 -19.42 -6.63 85.31
N ALA A 9 -20.05 -6.97 84.18
CA ALA A 9 -21.30 -6.35 83.73
C ALA A 9 -22.44 -6.55 84.74
N VAL A 10 -22.61 -7.78 85.26
CA VAL A 10 -23.65 -8.08 86.27
C VAL A 10 -23.36 -7.39 87.61
N ALA A 11 -22.08 -7.22 87.99
CA ALA A 11 -21.71 -6.48 89.19
C ALA A 11 -21.93 -4.97 89.04
N ALA A 12 -21.71 -4.40 87.85
CA ALA A 12 -21.99 -3.00 87.53
C ALA A 12 -23.50 -2.70 87.55
N ILE A 13 -24.31 -3.56 86.94
CA ILE A 13 -25.78 -3.42 86.92
C ILE A 13 -26.37 -3.57 88.34
N ALA A 14 -25.84 -4.48 89.15
CA ALA A 14 -26.27 -4.62 90.55
C ALA A 14 -25.87 -3.40 91.41
N ALA A 15 -24.72 -2.76 91.13
CA ALA A 15 -24.28 -1.57 91.85
C ALA A 15 -25.09 -0.32 91.48
N THR A 16 -25.46 -0.15 90.21
CA THR A 16 -26.29 0.98 89.74
C THR A 16 -27.74 0.88 90.25
N LEU A 17 -28.33 -0.31 90.29
CA LEU A 17 -29.67 -0.52 90.86
C LEU A 17 -29.75 -0.26 92.38
N ILE A 18 -28.67 -0.55 93.12
CA ILE A 18 -28.59 -0.24 94.57
C ILE A 18 -28.40 1.26 94.79
N LEU A 19 -27.70 1.97 93.89
CA LEU A 19 -27.52 3.43 93.95
C LEU A 19 -28.80 4.19 93.62
N ALA A 20 -29.57 3.72 92.62
CA ALA A 20 -30.85 4.29 92.22
C ALA A 20 -31.92 4.16 93.34
N GLY A 21 -31.87 3.09 94.14
CA GLY A 21 -32.73 2.91 95.32
C GLY A 21 -32.46 3.87 96.48
N PHE A 22 -31.27 4.50 96.56
CA PHE A 22 -30.93 5.47 97.61
C PHE A 22 -31.40 6.91 97.28
N TYR A 23 -31.49 7.28 96.00
CA TYR A 23 -31.91 8.62 95.57
C TYR A 23 -33.43 8.87 95.71
N THR A 24 -34.25 7.82 95.62
CA THR A 24 -35.72 7.95 95.74
C THR A 24 -36.20 8.14 97.19
N ILE A 25 -35.37 7.86 98.21
CA ILE A 25 -35.73 7.98 99.63
C ILE A 25 -35.41 9.38 100.22
N ILE A 26 -34.62 10.22 99.53
CA ILE A 26 -34.25 11.56 100.03
C ILE A 26 -35.05 12.70 99.36
N GLY A 27 -35.76 12.45 98.24
CA GLY A 27 -36.65 13.43 97.60
C GLY A 27 -38.04 13.59 98.23
N ALA A 28 -38.55 12.57 98.93
CA ALA A 28 -39.91 12.57 99.50
C ALA A 28 -40.03 13.21 100.90
N GLY A 29 -38.98 13.86 101.42
CA GLY A 29 -38.91 14.38 102.80
C GLY A 29 -39.06 15.89 102.98
N LEU A 30 -39.16 16.68 101.90
CA LEU A 30 -39.04 18.14 101.95
C LEU A 30 -40.15 18.86 101.17
N ALA A 31 -41.42 18.51 101.43
CA ALA A 31 -42.56 19.33 101.05
C ALA A 31 -43.67 19.27 102.12
N THR A 32 -43.38 19.79 103.32
CA THR A 32 -44.44 20.19 104.26
C THR A 32 -44.02 21.49 104.94
N VAL A 33 -44.65 22.62 104.59
CA VAL A 33 -45.14 23.66 105.52
C VAL A 33 -45.77 24.86 104.77
N SER A 34 -46.98 25.25 105.25
CA SER A 34 -47.72 26.51 105.07
C SER A 34 -48.25 26.85 103.67
N GLY A 35 -49.52 27.19 103.46
CA GLY A 35 -50.66 27.42 104.35
C GLY A 35 -51.85 27.83 103.48
N TRP A 36 -53.03 27.35 103.83
CA TRP A 36 -54.27 27.46 103.05
C TRP A 36 -54.94 28.83 103.18
N GLU A 37 -55.66 29.25 102.15
CA GLU A 37 -57.01 29.82 102.29
C GLU A 37 -57.89 29.33 101.12
N ASP A 38 -59.09 28.88 101.45
CA ASP A 38 -60.09 28.24 100.57
C ASP A 38 -61.32 29.15 100.41
N GLY A 39 -62.00 29.05 99.27
CA GLY A 39 -63.17 29.87 98.96
C GLY A 39 -63.83 29.50 97.64
N SER A 40 -64.30 28.25 97.53
CA SER A 40 -65.32 27.84 96.58
C SER A 40 -66.56 28.74 96.63
N VAL A 41 -67.05 29.22 95.47
CA VAL A 41 -68.47 29.19 95.06
C VAL A 41 -68.59 29.38 93.53
N ASP A 42 -69.34 28.46 92.91
CA ASP A 42 -70.02 28.45 91.60
C ASP A 42 -70.09 29.74 90.77
N ILE A 43 -69.85 29.64 89.46
CA ILE A 43 -70.72 30.18 88.39
C ILE A 43 -70.61 29.30 87.14
N GLU A 44 -71.78 28.99 86.61
CA GLU A 44 -72.04 28.24 85.37
C GLU A 44 -71.44 28.90 84.13
N THR A 45 -71.24 28.04 83.12
CA THR A 45 -70.93 28.31 81.72
C THR A 45 -71.59 29.57 81.15
N SER A 46 -70.78 30.47 80.62
CA SER A 46 -71.12 31.33 79.49
C SER A 46 -69.86 31.66 78.70
N ASP A 47 -69.86 31.27 77.43
CA ASP A 47 -69.25 31.89 76.26
C ASP A 47 -67.87 32.60 76.41
N ASP A 48 -66.94 32.16 75.55
CA ASP A 48 -65.70 32.84 75.19
C ASP A 48 -64.64 32.98 76.30
N GLU A 49 -64.05 31.85 76.71
CA GLU A 49 -62.60 31.86 76.93
C GLU A 49 -61.96 31.18 75.73
N ASN A 50 -61.60 32.01 74.74
CA ASN A 50 -60.45 31.72 73.89
C ASN A 50 -59.34 31.27 74.85
N HIS A 51 -58.99 29.99 74.82
CA HIS A 51 -57.59 29.65 75.02
C HIS A 51 -56.87 30.57 74.05
N ILE A 52 -56.18 31.56 74.59
CA ILE A 52 -55.29 32.39 73.80
C ILE A 52 -54.25 31.37 73.35
N GLU A 53 -54.45 30.81 72.15
CA GLU A 53 -53.37 30.26 71.35
C GLU A 53 -52.26 31.29 71.53
N GLY A 54 -51.17 30.86 72.16
CA GLY A 54 -50.02 31.73 72.31
C GLY A 54 -49.73 32.25 70.92
N LYS A 55 -49.51 33.56 70.82
CA LYS A 55 -49.16 34.17 69.54
C LYS A 55 -47.99 33.35 69.00
N ASP A 56 -48.13 32.85 67.79
CA ASP A 56 -47.10 32.19 67.00
C ASP A 56 -46.80 33.23 65.89
N THR A 57 -45.56 33.72 65.87
CA THR A 57 -45.19 34.95 65.14
C THR A 57 -44.62 34.65 63.75
N ASP A 58 -43.92 33.55 63.61
CA ASP A 58 -43.28 32.97 62.42
C ASP A 58 -44.16 31.91 61.75
N GLY A 59 -45.03 31.23 62.50
CA GLY A 59 -46.07 30.36 61.97
C GLY A 59 -45.64 28.90 61.77
N ASP A 60 -44.64 28.44 62.51
CA ASP A 60 -44.07 27.08 62.47
C ASP A 60 -44.82 26.07 63.35
N GLY A 61 -45.87 26.51 64.06
CA GLY A 61 -46.67 25.67 64.95
C GLY A 61 -46.25 25.72 66.43
N LEU A 62 -45.19 26.44 66.79
CA LEU A 62 -44.80 26.68 68.18
C LEU A 62 -45.28 28.05 68.67
N PRO A 63 -45.93 28.12 69.85
CA PRO A 63 -46.28 29.42 70.42
C PRO A 63 -45.05 30.18 70.93
N ASP A 64 -44.97 31.50 70.72
CA ASP A 64 -43.88 32.44 71.11
C ASP A 64 -43.32 32.19 72.53
N ARG A 65 -44.21 31.73 73.44
CA ARG A 65 -43.88 31.49 74.85
C ARG A 65 -43.15 30.16 75.06
N MET A 66 -43.48 29.12 74.32
CA MET A 66 -42.83 27.81 74.43
C MET A 66 -41.42 27.86 73.87
N GLU A 67 -41.22 28.49 72.72
CA GLU A 67 -39.90 28.73 72.12
C GLU A 67 -38.97 29.47 73.09
N GLN A 68 -39.41 30.61 73.65
CA GLN A 68 -38.59 31.39 74.58
C GLN A 68 -38.33 30.73 75.95
N THR A 69 -39.19 29.82 76.43
CA THR A 69 -39.11 29.34 77.82
C THR A 69 -38.84 27.87 78.01
N LEU A 70 -39.08 27.04 76.99
CA LEU A 70 -38.94 25.59 77.05
C LEU A 70 -37.87 25.07 76.07
N TYR A 71 -37.91 25.52 74.82
CA TYR A 71 -37.10 24.94 73.73
C TYR A 71 -35.86 25.76 73.38
N GLY A 72 -35.88 27.09 73.56
CA GLY A 72 -34.71 27.95 73.35
C GLY A 72 -34.57 28.50 71.93
N THR A 73 -35.55 28.27 71.06
CA THR A 73 -35.65 28.74 69.67
C THR A 73 -36.06 30.23 69.57
N ASP A 74 -35.77 30.89 68.45
CA ASP A 74 -36.12 32.30 68.21
C ASP A 74 -37.49 32.43 67.54
N TRP A 75 -38.53 32.72 68.36
CA TRP A 75 -39.92 33.12 68.05
C TRP A 75 -40.18 34.17 66.95
N ARG A 76 -39.22 34.50 66.09
CA ARG A 76 -39.41 35.28 64.87
C ARG A 76 -38.92 34.56 63.61
N LEU A 77 -38.28 33.41 63.77
CA LEU A 77 -37.70 32.58 62.73
C LEU A 77 -38.36 31.22 62.87
N SER A 78 -38.98 30.74 61.80
CA SER A 78 -39.60 29.41 61.76
C SER A 78 -38.60 28.26 61.80
N ASP A 79 -37.32 28.58 61.60
CA ASP A 79 -36.17 27.67 61.53
C ASP A 79 -35.01 28.44 62.20
N THR A 80 -34.68 28.06 63.43
CA THR A 80 -33.76 28.81 64.28
C THR A 80 -32.29 28.59 63.89
N ASP A 81 -31.92 27.36 63.52
CA ASP A 81 -30.55 27.01 63.16
C ASP A 81 -30.25 27.10 61.65
N ASN A 82 -31.27 27.36 60.84
CA ASN A 82 -31.24 27.59 59.39
C ASN A 82 -30.79 26.36 58.58
N ASP A 83 -31.12 25.17 59.05
CA ASP A 83 -30.82 23.92 58.33
C ASP A 83 -31.90 23.55 57.29
N GLY A 84 -33.09 24.16 57.38
CA GLY A 84 -34.22 23.95 56.47
C GLY A 84 -35.37 23.16 57.05
N LEU A 85 -35.27 22.67 58.29
CA LEU A 85 -36.38 22.09 59.06
C LEU A 85 -37.06 23.18 59.92
N GLU A 86 -38.38 23.10 60.11
CA GLU A 86 -39.09 24.06 60.96
C GLU A 86 -39.02 23.63 62.43
N ASP A 87 -38.70 24.55 63.35
CA ASP A 87 -38.48 24.24 64.78
C ASP A 87 -39.69 23.48 65.39
N GLY A 88 -40.90 23.87 64.96
CA GLY A 88 -42.14 23.24 65.39
C GLY A 88 -42.37 21.82 64.87
N TRP A 89 -41.89 21.51 63.68
CA TRP A 89 -41.96 20.16 63.12
C TRP A 89 -40.94 19.24 63.80
N GLU A 90 -39.71 19.71 64.03
CA GLU A 90 -38.66 18.96 64.70
C GLU A 90 -39.07 18.56 66.12
N ILE A 91 -39.67 19.49 66.87
CA ILE A 91 -40.13 19.21 68.24
C ILE A 91 -41.29 18.22 68.29
N ASP A 92 -42.24 18.30 67.35
CA ASP A 92 -43.39 17.38 67.33
C ASP A 92 -42.95 15.94 67.01
N ASN A 93 -41.87 15.81 66.22
CA ASN A 93 -41.26 14.53 65.85
C ASN A 93 -40.12 14.07 66.76
N GLY A 94 -39.65 14.90 67.70
CA GLY A 94 -38.66 14.52 68.71
C GLY A 94 -37.20 14.78 68.35
N LEU A 95 -36.95 15.59 67.32
CA LEU A 95 -35.64 16.12 66.92
C LEU A 95 -35.29 17.40 67.73
N ASP A 96 -34.05 17.87 67.64
CA ASP A 96 -33.55 19.04 68.37
C ASP A 96 -33.42 20.28 67.45
N PRO A 97 -34.31 21.29 67.57
CA PRO A 97 -34.41 22.46 66.67
C PRO A 97 -33.29 23.50 66.82
N LEU A 98 -32.19 23.11 67.46
CA LEU A 98 -31.00 23.93 67.66
C LEU A 98 -29.74 23.22 67.14
N ASP A 99 -29.91 22.04 66.55
CA ASP A 99 -28.84 21.14 66.12
C ASP A 99 -28.99 20.78 64.64
N SER A 100 -28.36 21.60 63.80
CA SER A 100 -28.37 21.49 62.34
C SER A 100 -27.71 20.23 61.75
N GLY A 101 -27.31 19.25 62.58
CA GLY A 101 -26.61 18.01 62.21
C GLY A 101 -25.18 18.18 61.68
N GLU A 102 -24.78 19.37 61.23
CA GLU A 102 -23.44 19.67 60.75
C GLU A 102 -22.42 19.86 61.88
N ALA A 103 -21.24 19.24 61.73
CA ALA A 103 -20.11 19.54 62.60
C ALA A 103 -19.68 21.01 62.41
N ALA A 104 -19.88 21.84 63.43
CA ALA A 104 -19.41 23.22 63.41
C ALA A 104 -17.92 23.30 63.02
N GLU A 105 -17.64 23.94 61.88
CA GLU A 105 -16.29 24.21 61.37
C GLU A 105 -15.39 24.78 62.50
N PRO A 106 -14.19 24.22 62.75
CA PRO A 106 -13.33 24.71 63.81
C PRO A 106 -12.82 26.12 63.47
N ASP A 107 -13.23 27.13 64.26
CA ASP A 107 -12.67 28.48 64.19
C ASP A 107 -11.13 28.43 64.33
N PRO A 108 -10.35 28.92 63.35
CA PRO A 108 -8.89 28.88 63.38
C PRO A 108 -8.24 29.86 64.39
N GLN A 109 -8.99 30.42 65.35
CA GLN A 109 -8.46 31.35 66.36
C GLN A 109 -8.66 30.94 67.82
N THR A 110 -8.40 29.68 68.19
CA THR A 110 -7.99 29.39 69.57
C THR A 110 -6.70 28.57 69.64
N THR A 111 -5.69 29.20 70.23
CA THR A 111 -4.39 28.62 70.51
C THR A 111 -4.47 27.61 71.66
N ASN A 112 -4.05 26.37 71.38
CA ASN A 112 -3.41 25.42 72.29
C ASN A 112 -4.24 24.92 73.50
N PRO A 113 -4.69 23.64 73.52
CA PRO A 113 -5.19 23.02 74.73
C PRO A 113 -3.98 22.59 75.58
N ASP A 114 -3.62 23.43 76.54
CA ASP A 114 -2.69 23.06 77.61
C ASP A 114 -3.42 22.14 78.60
N GLU A 115 -2.70 21.12 79.07
CA GLU A 115 -3.18 20.07 79.96
C GLU A 115 -3.79 20.61 81.27
N ASN A 116 -4.84 19.92 81.73
CA ASN A 116 -5.44 19.92 83.07
C ASN A 116 -6.48 21.01 83.38
N ASP A 117 -7.75 20.69 83.16
CA ASP A 117 -8.77 21.01 84.17
C ASP A 117 -9.82 19.87 84.21
N GLU A 118 -9.59 18.91 85.11
CA GLU A 118 -10.68 18.08 85.60
C GLU A 118 -11.66 19.00 86.34
N ASN A 119 -12.89 19.10 85.83
CA ASN A 119 -14.15 19.36 86.54
C ASN A 119 -14.99 20.52 85.95
N THR A 120 -15.61 20.26 84.80
CA THR A 120 -16.88 20.89 84.39
C THR A 120 -17.72 19.84 83.67
N GLU A 121 -18.65 19.24 84.42
CA GLU A 121 -19.77 18.48 83.86
C GLU A 121 -20.81 19.45 83.26
N LEU A 122 -21.29 19.11 82.06
CA LEU A 122 -22.50 19.55 81.35
C LEU A 122 -22.44 20.87 80.55
N ASN A 123 -21.85 20.79 79.35
CA ASN A 123 -22.46 21.29 78.10
C ASN A 123 -21.90 20.43 76.96
N GLU A 124 -22.46 19.22 76.80
CA GLU A 124 -22.17 18.37 75.63
C GLU A 124 -22.99 18.93 74.47
N THR A 125 -22.36 19.74 73.63
CA THR A 125 -22.88 20.15 72.32
C THR A 125 -21.92 19.56 71.30
N PHE A 126 -22.03 18.24 71.14
CA PHE A 126 -21.57 17.60 69.91
C PHE A 126 -22.82 17.49 69.03
N PRO A 127 -22.82 18.07 67.82
CA PRO A 127 -23.96 17.98 66.92
C PRO A 127 -24.23 16.51 66.56
N ASN A 128 -25.48 16.09 66.65
CA ASN A 128 -25.92 14.76 66.26
C ASN A 128 -26.30 14.79 64.78
N PRO A 129 -25.59 14.07 63.89
CA PRO A 129 -25.91 14.07 62.45
C PRO A 129 -27.36 13.67 62.16
N ASP A 130 -27.96 12.83 63.01
CA ASP A 130 -29.32 12.34 62.86
C ASP A 130 -30.39 13.44 63.08
N ASN A 131 -30.05 14.58 63.70
CA ASN A 131 -31.01 15.66 63.94
C ASN A 131 -31.18 16.60 62.73
N GLY A 132 -30.17 16.73 61.88
CA GLY A 132 -30.21 17.66 60.76
C GLY A 132 -31.08 17.18 59.59
N PRO A 133 -31.18 17.95 58.49
CA PRO A 133 -32.09 17.67 57.38
C PRO A 133 -31.74 16.40 56.61
N PHE A 134 -30.47 16.00 56.66
CA PHE A 134 -29.93 14.79 56.04
C PHE A 134 -29.76 13.63 57.03
N GLY A 135 -30.26 13.79 58.26
CA GLY A 135 -30.28 12.74 59.27
C GLY A 135 -31.34 11.69 58.98
N ASP A 136 -31.10 10.47 59.46
CA ASP A 136 -31.99 9.31 59.38
C ASP A 136 -31.96 8.60 60.75
N PRO A 137 -32.77 9.05 61.72
CA PRO A 137 -32.70 8.60 63.11
C PRO A 137 -33.15 7.15 63.31
N ASP A 138 -34.14 6.68 62.55
CA ASP A 138 -34.70 5.34 62.67
C ASP A 138 -34.13 4.34 61.67
N ARG A 139 -33.36 4.80 60.68
CA ARG A 139 -32.57 4.01 59.74
C ARG A 139 -33.41 3.20 58.77
N ASP A 140 -34.55 3.73 58.36
CA ASP A 140 -35.30 3.20 57.23
C ASP A 140 -34.81 3.77 55.88
N GLY A 141 -33.89 4.73 55.92
CA GLY A 141 -33.28 5.36 54.75
C GLY A 141 -34.05 6.57 54.21
N LEU A 142 -35.13 7.02 54.86
CA LEU A 142 -35.83 8.26 54.56
C LEU A 142 -35.25 9.38 55.42
N ILE A 143 -34.75 10.44 54.79
CA ILE A 143 -34.13 11.55 55.53
C ILE A 143 -35.19 12.48 56.12
N ASN A 144 -34.87 13.12 57.25
CA ASN A 144 -35.78 14.02 57.98
C ASN A 144 -36.52 15.05 57.09
N VAL A 145 -35.86 15.62 56.09
CA VAL A 145 -36.50 16.61 55.18
C VAL A 145 -37.58 16.00 54.28
N ASP A 146 -37.40 14.75 53.85
CA ASP A 146 -38.36 14.03 53.02
C ASP A 146 -39.52 13.52 53.88
N GLU A 147 -39.23 13.08 55.10
CA GLU A 147 -40.24 12.74 56.09
C GLU A 147 -41.11 13.93 56.49
N ALA A 148 -40.51 15.12 56.62
CA ALA A 148 -41.25 16.35 56.84
C ALA A 148 -42.22 16.67 55.70
N ALA A 149 -41.82 16.36 54.47
CA ALA A 149 -42.65 16.57 53.29
C ALA A 149 -43.78 15.53 53.17
N LEU A 150 -43.52 14.27 53.54
CA LEU A 150 -44.48 13.17 53.51
C LEU A 150 -45.42 13.16 54.72
N GLY A 151 -44.99 13.72 55.85
CA GLY A 151 -45.70 13.73 57.12
C GLY A 151 -45.54 12.45 57.95
N THR A 152 -44.52 11.65 57.63
CA THR A 152 -44.10 10.44 58.37
C THR A 152 -43.32 10.82 59.63
N ASN A 153 -42.98 9.84 60.46
CA ASN A 153 -42.34 10.06 61.75
C ASN A 153 -40.86 9.63 61.73
N PRO A 154 -39.92 10.59 61.83
CA PRO A 154 -38.46 10.36 61.82
C PRO A 154 -37.84 9.40 62.83
N ASN A 155 -38.64 8.92 63.77
CA ASN A 155 -38.19 7.99 64.80
C ASN A 155 -38.87 6.63 64.69
N LEU A 156 -39.70 6.40 63.68
CA LEU A 156 -40.43 5.18 63.43
C LEU A 156 -40.30 4.76 61.96
N GLN A 157 -39.57 3.66 61.74
CA GLN A 157 -39.41 3.05 60.42
C GLN A 157 -40.73 2.73 59.69
N ASP A 158 -41.84 2.60 60.43
CA ASP A 158 -43.18 2.25 59.93
C ASP A 158 -44.19 3.13 60.69
N SER A 159 -44.62 4.23 60.05
CA SER A 159 -45.45 5.27 60.65
C SER A 159 -46.91 4.85 60.87
N ASP A 160 -47.45 4.00 60.01
CA ASP A 160 -48.85 3.57 60.06
C ASP A 160 -49.08 2.18 60.67
N GLY A 161 -47.99 1.47 60.94
CA GLY A 161 -47.89 0.23 61.71
C GLY A 161 -48.34 -1.00 60.94
N ASP A 162 -48.22 -0.99 59.62
CA ASP A 162 -48.70 -2.04 58.72
C ASP A 162 -47.65 -3.11 58.37
N GLY A 163 -46.40 -2.84 58.73
CA GLY A 163 -45.24 -3.73 58.60
C GLY A 163 -44.37 -3.48 57.37
N LEU A 164 -44.64 -2.44 56.59
CA LEU A 164 -43.74 -1.89 55.57
C LEU A 164 -43.06 -0.63 56.09
N ASN A 165 -41.90 -0.28 55.53
CA ASN A 165 -41.19 0.93 55.93
C ASN A 165 -41.61 2.17 55.13
N ASP A 166 -41.49 3.35 55.74
CA ASP A 166 -42.01 4.60 55.17
C ASP A 166 -41.30 4.97 53.86
N ARG A 167 -39.97 4.74 53.77
CA ARG A 167 -39.18 4.95 52.55
C ARG A 167 -39.73 4.16 51.37
N TRP A 168 -39.86 2.85 51.51
CA TRP A 168 -40.21 1.92 50.44
C TRP A 168 -41.63 2.18 49.93
N GLU A 169 -42.58 2.42 50.83
CA GLU A 169 -43.95 2.78 50.44
C GLU A 169 -44.04 4.12 49.69
N SER A 170 -43.21 5.10 50.09
CA SER A 170 -43.17 6.40 49.41
C SER A 170 -42.69 6.30 47.95
N LEU A 171 -41.80 5.34 47.65
CA LEU A 171 -41.23 5.12 46.32
C LEU A 171 -42.24 4.44 45.38
N TYR A 172 -42.97 3.44 45.87
CA TYR A 172 -43.82 2.57 45.05
C TYR A 172 -45.32 2.83 45.16
N THR A 173 -45.72 3.95 45.76
CA THR A 173 -47.11 4.40 45.87
C THR A 173 -47.91 4.20 44.57
N TYR A 174 -49.00 3.43 44.63
CA TYR A 174 -49.80 3.07 43.47
C TYR A 174 -51.31 3.25 43.70
N THR A 175 -52.04 3.86 42.75
CA THR A 175 -53.49 4.11 42.90
C THR A 175 -54.34 3.17 42.07
N VAL A 176 -55.20 2.40 42.74
CA VAL A 176 -56.14 1.45 42.11
C VAL A 176 -57.57 1.98 42.11
N GLU A 177 -58.21 1.97 40.95
CA GLU A 177 -59.62 2.34 40.78
C GLU A 177 -60.57 1.21 41.20
N THR A 178 -61.20 1.32 42.37
CA THR A 178 -62.20 0.34 42.85
C THR A 178 -63.64 0.82 42.69
N PRO A 179 -64.64 -0.07 42.72
CA PRO A 179 -66.06 0.31 42.72
C PRO A 179 -66.52 1.21 43.89
N GLN A 180 -65.70 1.36 44.94
CA GLN A 180 -65.97 2.24 46.09
C GLN A 180 -65.22 3.60 45.99
N GLY A 181 -64.34 3.77 45.01
CA GLY A 181 -63.47 4.94 44.81
C GLY A 181 -62.02 4.53 44.51
N PRO A 182 -61.14 5.48 44.12
CA PRO A 182 -59.71 5.23 44.05
C PRO A 182 -59.15 4.95 45.45
N ILE A 183 -58.37 3.89 45.58
CA ILE A 183 -57.60 3.55 46.79
C ILE A 183 -56.14 3.78 46.44
N LYS A 184 -55.42 4.53 47.28
CA LYS A 184 -53.97 4.72 47.19
C LYS A 184 -53.35 3.60 48.03
N LEU A 185 -52.68 2.66 47.37
CA LEU A 185 -51.94 1.56 47.99
C LEU A 185 -50.48 2.01 48.19
N LEU A 186 -49.80 1.38 49.16
CA LEU A 186 -48.44 1.72 49.60
C LEU A 186 -48.37 3.21 50.00
N ASP A 187 -49.21 3.63 50.94
CA ASP A 187 -49.24 5.00 51.45
C ASP A 187 -48.64 4.98 52.86
N PRO A 188 -47.47 5.62 53.13
CA PRO A 188 -46.77 5.57 54.43
C PRO A 188 -47.57 6.02 55.66
N LEU A 189 -48.78 6.54 55.45
CA LEU A 189 -49.67 7.08 56.49
C LEU A 189 -50.99 6.29 56.62
N ASP A 190 -51.27 5.32 55.74
CA ASP A 190 -52.49 4.52 55.73
C ASP A 190 -52.29 3.12 55.13
N GLY A 191 -51.96 2.13 55.97
CA GLY A 191 -51.76 0.72 55.61
C GLY A 191 -53.02 -0.06 55.19
N ASN A 192 -54.04 0.65 54.70
CA ASN A 192 -55.23 0.13 54.04
C ASN A 192 -55.84 -1.14 54.68
N TRP A 193 -56.01 -1.10 56.00
CA TRP A 193 -56.48 -2.24 56.80
C TRP A 193 -57.82 -2.81 56.30
N ASP A 194 -57.82 -4.09 55.91
CA ASP A 194 -59.00 -4.82 55.41
C ASP A 194 -59.66 -4.13 54.19
N CYS A 195 -58.86 -3.63 53.24
CA CYS A 195 -59.35 -2.96 52.03
C CYS A 195 -60.27 -3.85 51.15
N TYR A 196 -60.98 -3.20 50.22
CA TYR A 196 -61.97 -3.85 49.34
C TYR A 196 -61.37 -4.97 48.45
N ILE A 197 -60.08 -4.90 48.15
CA ILE A 197 -59.36 -5.83 47.26
C ILE A 197 -59.13 -7.19 47.96
N LEU A 198 -59.00 -7.21 49.29
CA LEU A 198 -58.87 -8.42 50.11
C LEU A 198 -60.22 -9.14 50.30
N THR A 199 -60.76 -9.69 49.22
CA THR A 199 -61.95 -10.54 49.27
C THR A 199 -61.70 -11.84 50.05
N PRO A 200 -62.75 -12.52 50.56
CA PRO A 200 -62.58 -13.83 51.22
C PRO A 200 -61.92 -14.91 50.35
N GLU A 201 -61.98 -14.76 49.03
CA GLU A 201 -61.32 -15.65 48.06
C GLU A 201 -59.82 -15.35 47.99
N VAL A 202 -59.45 -14.07 47.88
CA VAL A 202 -58.05 -13.62 47.91
C VAL A 202 -57.40 -13.97 49.25
N LYS A 203 -58.03 -13.68 50.39
CA LYS A 203 -57.51 -14.07 51.72
C LYS A 203 -57.31 -15.59 51.86
N ALA A 204 -58.13 -16.41 51.20
CA ALA A 204 -57.97 -17.86 51.21
C ALA A 204 -56.80 -18.32 50.32
N GLN A 205 -56.54 -17.61 49.23
CA GLN A 205 -55.38 -17.83 48.36
C GLN A 205 -54.08 -17.45 49.09
N ILE A 206 -54.00 -16.24 49.65
CA ILE A 206 -52.84 -15.77 50.43
C ILE A 206 -52.53 -16.75 51.57
N LYS A 207 -53.54 -17.20 52.31
CA LYS A 207 -53.38 -18.17 53.41
C LYS A 207 -52.91 -19.55 52.94
N ALA A 208 -53.14 -19.92 51.68
CA ALA A 208 -52.60 -21.13 51.08
C ALA A 208 -51.12 -20.96 50.68
N ASP A 209 -50.73 -19.75 50.27
CA ASP A 209 -49.39 -19.44 49.76
C ASP A 209 -48.38 -19.22 50.90
N ILE A 210 -48.63 -18.30 51.83
CA ILE A 210 -47.70 -17.96 52.94
C ILE A 210 -47.87 -18.85 54.19
N GLY A 211 -48.94 -19.63 54.23
CA GLY A 211 -49.29 -20.49 55.36
C GLY A 211 -50.08 -19.79 56.47
N ALA A 212 -50.83 -20.59 57.23
CA ALA A 212 -51.79 -20.08 58.21
C ALA A 212 -51.18 -19.39 59.43
N SER A 213 -49.95 -19.74 59.82
CA SER A 213 -49.25 -19.10 60.94
C SER A 213 -48.79 -17.70 60.59
N THR A 214 -48.13 -17.54 59.45
CA THR A 214 -47.58 -16.28 58.96
C THR A 214 -48.69 -15.27 58.68
N PHE A 215 -49.76 -15.71 57.99
CA PHE A 215 -50.93 -14.88 57.75
C PHE A 215 -51.58 -14.36 59.05
N ASP A 216 -51.67 -15.20 60.09
CA ASP A 216 -52.29 -14.80 61.36
C ASP A 216 -51.34 -13.90 62.21
N GLU A 217 -50.03 -13.94 61.98
CA GLU A 217 -49.00 -13.10 62.64
C GLU A 217 -48.92 -11.70 62.04
N MET A 218 -49.17 -11.54 60.74
CA MET A 218 -49.23 -10.25 60.02
C MET A 218 -50.56 -9.50 60.18
N GLY A 219 -51.42 -9.96 61.09
CA GLY A 219 -52.70 -9.31 61.38
C GLY A 219 -52.68 -8.62 62.75
N ASN A 220 -53.26 -7.42 62.84
CA ASN A 220 -53.42 -6.70 64.10
C ASN A 220 -54.91 -6.65 64.54
N GLN A 221 -55.25 -5.77 65.48
CA GLN A 221 -56.64 -5.60 65.96
C GLN A 221 -57.58 -5.01 64.88
N PHE A 222 -57.03 -4.35 63.86
CA PHE A 222 -57.72 -3.62 62.80
C PHE A 222 -57.94 -4.45 61.53
N GLY A 223 -57.19 -5.53 61.33
CA GLY A 223 -57.36 -6.45 60.21
C GLY A 223 -56.02 -6.94 59.69
N HIS A 224 -55.96 -7.20 58.38
CA HIS A 224 -54.70 -7.38 57.66
C HIS A 224 -54.51 -6.20 56.70
N SER A 225 -53.29 -5.68 56.61
CA SER A 225 -52.93 -4.65 55.63
C SER A 225 -53.09 -5.20 54.21
N CYS A 226 -53.63 -4.36 53.33
CA CYS A 226 -53.61 -4.65 51.89
C CYS A 226 -52.24 -4.34 51.30
N ASP A 227 -51.57 -3.33 51.81
CA ASP A 227 -50.30 -2.85 51.31
C ASP A 227 -49.20 -3.89 51.56
N ALA A 228 -49.16 -4.52 52.73
CA ALA A 228 -48.18 -5.58 53.01
C ALA A 228 -48.45 -6.93 52.31
N LEU A 229 -49.71 -7.29 52.04
CA LEU A 229 -50.08 -8.67 51.64
C LEU A 229 -50.42 -8.86 50.16
N LEU A 230 -50.72 -7.78 49.44
CA LEU A 230 -50.97 -7.88 48.01
C LEU A 230 -49.65 -8.16 47.27
N ASP A 231 -49.83 -8.57 46.03
CA ASP A 231 -48.79 -8.84 45.04
C ASP A 231 -49.25 -7.97 43.87
N LEU A 232 -48.48 -6.91 43.61
CA LEU A 232 -48.88 -5.76 42.79
C LEU A 232 -48.32 -5.80 41.37
N GLU A 233 -47.46 -6.76 41.07
CA GLU A 233 -46.74 -6.92 39.81
C GLU A 233 -47.68 -7.00 38.61
N GLN A 234 -47.24 -6.45 37.47
CA GLN A 234 -47.99 -6.41 36.22
C GLN A 234 -47.16 -6.98 35.07
N PRO A 235 -47.74 -7.77 34.15
CA PRO A 235 -49.17 -8.01 33.94
C PRO A 235 -49.75 -9.24 34.66
N GLU A 236 -48.92 -10.14 35.17
CA GLU A 236 -49.32 -11.31 35.98
C GLU A 236 -48.55 -11.29 37.31
N PRO A 237 -49.21 -11.51 38.47
CA PRO A 237 -48.53 -11.57 39.77
C PRO A 237 -47.62 -12.80 39.86
N ASP A 238 -46.35 -12.64 40.23
CA ASP A 238 -45.38 -13.73 40.26
C ASP A 238 -45.29 -14.52 41.58
N SER A 239 -46.16 -14.17 42.54
CA SER A 239 -46.27 -14.73 43.90
C SER A 239 -45.30 -14.17 44.93
N LEU A 240 -44.42 -13.22 44.57
CA LEU A 240 -43.73 -12.37 45.52
C LEU A 240 -44.73 -11.34 46.09
N ARG A 241 -44.63 -11.03 47.37
CA ARG A 241 -45.58 -10.15 48.04
C ARG A 241 -44.83 -8.97 48.60
N ASN A 242 -45.48 -7.82 48.68
CA ASN A 242 -44.88 -6.56 49.09
C ASN A 242 -44.02 -6.64 50.38
N TYR A 243 -44.47 -7.35 51.43
CA TYR A 243 -43.67 -7.51 52.66
C TYR A 243 -42.38 -8.36 52.52
N VAL A 244 -42.24 -9.08 51.41
CA VAL A 244 -41.04 -9.83 51.03
C VAL A 244 -40.17 -8.94 50.15
N GLU A 245 -40.77 -8.24 49.18
CA GLU A 245 -40.09 -7.31 48.28
C GLU A 245 -39.38 -6.18 49.05
N GLU A 246 -40.05 -5.59 50.04
CA GLU A 246 -39.46 -4.58 50.92
C GLU A 246 -38.21 -5.09 51.66
N ARG A 247 -38.14 -6.38 52.01
CA ARG A 247 -36.98 -6.93 52.73
C ARG A 247 -35.77 -7.14 51.84
N TYR A 248 -36.00 -7.25 50.54
CA TYR A 248 -34.97 -7.42 49.52
C TYR A 248 -34.75 -6.11 48.73
N ASP A 249 -35.40 -5.01 49.14
CA ASP A 249 -35.38 -3.70 48.48
C ASP A 249 -35.78 -3.74 46.99
N THR A 250 -36.72 -4.61 46.63
CA THR A 250 -37.16 -4.80 45.23
C THR A 250 -38.41 -3.98 44.87
N ASN A 251 -38.64 -3.78 43.57
CA ASN A 251 -39.75 -3.03 43.00
C ASN A 251 -41.02 -3.90 42.87
N PRO A 252 -42.10 -3.61 43.63
CA PRO A 252 -43.31 -4.45 43.66
C PRO A 252 -44.19 -4.37 42.40
N LEU A 253 -43.76 -3.61 41.39
CA LEU A 253 -44.49 -3.43 40.13
C LEU A 253 -43.83 -4.13 38.95
N GLU A 254 -42.57 -4.56 39.08
CA GLU A 254 -41.75 -5.14 38.02
C GLU A 254 -41.30 -6.55 38.42
N GLU A 255 -41.10 -7.42 37.42
CA GLU A 255 -40.73 -8.84 37.62
C GLU A 255 -39.23 -9.01 37.94
N ASP A 256 -38.42 -8.08 37.44
CA ASP A 256 -36.96 -8.00 37.48
C ASP A 256 -36.65 -6.55 37.86
N SER A 257 -36.33 -6.34 39.14
CA SER A 257 -36.30 -5.03 39.78
C SER A 257 -35.04 -4.22 39.51
N ASP A 258 -33.91 -4.90 39.36
CA ASP A 258 -32.60 -4.32 39.10
C ASP A 258 -32.20 -4.41 37.61
N GLY A 259 -32.95 -5.17 36.81
CA GLY A 259 -32.83 -5.25 35.36
C GLY A 259 -31.65 -6.12 34.92
N ASP A 260 -31.23 -7.08 35.73
CA ASP A 260 -30.00 -7.85 35.56
C ASP A 260 -30.16 -9.10 34.66
N LEU A 261 -31.37 -9.35 34.12
CA LEU A 261 -31.82 -10.51 33.31
C LEU A 261 -32.43 -11.68 34.11
N ILE A 262 -32.54 -11.58 35.43
CA ILE A 262 -33.22 -12.56 36.29
C ILE A 262 -34.39 -11.89 37.01
N ALA A 263 -35.51 -12.61 37.12
CA ALA A 263 -36.62 -12.14 37.93
C ALA A 263 -36.36 -12.35 39.44
N ASP A 264 -36.76 -11.40 40.28
CA ASP A 264 -36.52 -11.36 41.73
C ASP A 264 -36.86 -12.69 42.43
N ARG A 265 -37.99 -13.31 42.05
CA ARG A 265 -38.46 -14.58 42.62
C ARG A 265 -37.49 -15.76 42.43
N TYR A 266 -36.65 -15.72 41.38
CA TYR A 266 -35.70 -16.78 41.07
C TYR A 266 -34.39 -16.61 41.82
N GLU A 267 -34.02 -15.38 42.15
CA GLU A 267 -32.84 -15.05 42.93
C GLU A 267 -33.00 -15.45 44.40
N ILE A 268 -34.17 -15.19 44.97
CA ILE A 268 -34.48 -15.59 46.36
C ILE A 268 -34.78 -17.10 46.51
N ALA A 269 -34.87 -17.84 45.41
CA ALA A 269 -35.28 -19.23 45.41
C ALA A 269 -34.20 -20.16 45.99
N PHE A 270 -34.63 -21.20 46.71
CA PHE A 270 -33.71 -22.23 47.22
C PHE A 270 -33.88 -23.56 46.48
N GLY A 271 -32.86 -23.95 45.71
CA GLY A 271 -32.76 -25.26 45.06
C GLY A 271 -32.83 -25.14 43.55
N ASN A 272 -33.47 -26.11 42.88
CA ASN A 272 -33.60 -26.07 41.43
C ASN A 272 -34.84 -25.28 41.02
N ILE A 273 -34.67 -24.34 40.10
CA ILE A 273 -35.70 -23.50 39.50
C ILE A 273 -35.94 -23.91 38.04
N ASP A 274 -37.17 -23.73 37.57
CA ASP A 274 -37.54 -23.96 36.18
C ASP A 274 -37.69 -22.61 35.48
N LEU A 275 -36.77 -22.32 34.56
CA LEU A 275 -36.69 -21.08 33.80
C LEU A 275 -37.40 -21.22 32.45
N SER A 276 -38.24 -20.24 32.12
CA SER A 276 -38.85 -20.05 30.79
C SER A 276 -38.09 -19.07 29.91
N VAL A 277 -37.31 -18.18 30.51
CA VAL A 277 -36.39 -17.23 29.88
C VAL A 277 -35.03 -17.45 30.53
N HIS A 278 -33.97 -17.50 29.73
CA HIS A 278 -32.58 -17.63 30.19
C HIS A 278 -31.74 -16.77 29.25
N CYS A 279 -31.02 -15.78 29.79
CA CYS A 279 -30.20 -14.80 29.06
C CYS A 279 -31.00 -13.95 28.07
N GLY A 280 -32.14 -13.41 28.52
CA GLY A 280 -33.04 -12.62 27.65
C GLY A 280 -33.77 -13.43 26.57
N VAL A 281 -33.42 -14.72 26.36
CA VAL A 281 -34.00 -15.57 25.31
C VAL A 281 -35.03 -16.55 25.87
N ILE A 282 -36.21 -16.60 25.23
CA ILE A 282 -37.26 -17.57 25.57
C ILE A 282 -36.80 -18.98 25.23
N GLN A 283 -36.75 -19.85 26.24
CA GLN A 283 -36.31 -21.23 26.09
C GLN A 283 -37.44 -22.12 25.54
N PHE A 284 -37.15 -22.96 24.54
CA PHE A 284 -38.09 -23.96 24.03
C PHE A 284 -38.18 -25.18 24.99
N GLY A 285 -38.78 -24.98 26.17
CA GLY A 285 -38.92 -26.01 27.21
C GLY A 285 -38.97 -25.41 28.62
N THR A 286 -38.72 -26.23 29.63
CA THR A 286 -38.39 -25.77 30.99
C THR A 286 -36.92 -26.10 31.23
N LEU A 287 -36.08 -25.09 31.35
CA LEU A 287 -34.68 -25.26 31.71
C LEU A 287 -34.58 -25.34 33.23
N THR A 288 -34.18 -26.49 33.76
CA THR A 288 -34.04 -26.67 35.22
C THR A 288 -32.60 -26.39 35.64
N LEU A 289 -32.35 -25.22 36.22
CA LEU A 289 -31.05 -24.82 36.78
C LEU A 289 -31.13 -24.65 38.31
N GLN A 290 -29.99 -24.61 38.98
CA GLN A 290 -29.93 -24.30 40.41
C GLN A 290 -30.01 -22.79 40.58
N ALA A 291 -30.80 -22.29 41.52
CA ALA A 291 -30.96 -20.86 41.76
C ALA A 291 -29.61 -20.14 41.97
N PRO A 292 -29.47 -18.86 41.54
CA PRO A 292 -28.19 -18.14 41.46
C PRO A 292 -27.40 -18.15 42.78
N TYR A 293 -28.09 -17.87 43.89
CA TYR A 293 -27.50 -17.72 45.23
C TYR A 293 -27.69 -18.93 46.15
N HIS A 294 -28.14 -20.07 45.63
CA HIS A 294 -28.41 -21.27 46.43
C HIS A 294 -27.22 -21.69 47.32
N GLU A 295 -26.00 -21.50 46.85
CA GLU A 295 -24.77 -21.91 47.54
C GLU A 295 -24.48 -21.08 48.80
N TYR A 296 -25.03 -19.86 48.86
CA TYR A 296 -24.88 -18.93 50.00
C TYR A 296 -25.99 -19.09 51.05
N MET A 297 -27.08 -19.78 50.71
CA MET A 297 -28.19 -20.06 51.62
C MET A 297 -28.00 -21.38 52.39
N SER A 298 -28.20 -21.35 53.71
CA SER A 298 -28.21 -22.59 54.52
C SER A 298 -29.54 -23.37 54.45
N GLY A 299 -30.60 -22.73 53.94
CA GLY A 299 -31.93 -23.30 53.71
C GLY A 299 -32.90 -22.27 53.12
N PRO A 300 -34.15 -22.66 52.80
CA PRO A 300 -35.16 -21.72 52.28
C PRO A 300 -35.44 -20.59 53.29
N GLY A 301 -35.37 -19.33 52.83
CA GLY A 301 -35.60 -18.14 53.66
C GLY A 301 -34.44 -17.75 54.58
N ASP A 302 -33.21 -18.17 54.26
CA ASP A 302 -32.00 -17.68 54.91
C ASP A 302 -31.58 -16.34 54.29
N MET A 303 -31.63 -15.28 55.11
CA MET A 303 -31.34 -13.89 54.70
C MET A 303 -29.89 -13.47 54.99
N THR A 304 -29.09 -14.33 55.61
CA THR A 304 -27.81 -13.89 56.20
C THR A 304 -26.81 -13.33 55.20
N TRP A 305 -26.87 -13.76 53.94
CA TRP A 305 -26.02 -13.25 52.86
C TRP A 305 -26.66 -12.07 52.10
N PHE A 306 -27.99 -12.05 51.98
CA PHE A 306 -28.76 -10.94 51.39
C PHE A 306 -28.84 -9.70 52.29
N GLU A 307 -28.40 -9.78 53.55
CA GLU A 307 -28.26 -8.62 54.45
C GLU A 307 -26.83 -8.04 54.43
N GLU A 308 -25.93 -8.64 53.64
CA GLU A 308 -24.58 -8.12 53.41
C GLU A 308 -24.60 -7.15 52.22
N ASP A 309 -23.63 -6.24 52.21
CA ASP A 309 -23.35 -5.26 51.16
C ASP A 309 -21.86 -5.49 50.82
N MET A 310 -21.62 -6.25 49.77
CA MET A 310 -20.29 -6.81 49.46
C MET A 310 -19.37 -5.79 48.78
N ASP A 311 -19.91 -4.93 47.93
CA ASP A 311 -19.17 -3.92 47.17
C ASP A 311 -19.16 -2.53 47.84
N GLY A 312 -20.07 -2.30 48.80
CA GLY A 312 -20.17 -1.08 49.60
C GLY A 312 -20.92 0.05 48.90
N ASP A 313 -21.77 -0.24 47.91
CA ASP A 313 -22.54 0.77 47.18
C ASP A 313 -23.81 1.24 47.91
N GLY A 314 -24.17 0.55 49.01
CA GLY A 314 -25.32 0.83 49.86
C GLY A 314 -26.60 0.07 49.49
N ARG A 315 -26.54 -0.82 48.49
CA ARG A 315 -27.54 -1.84 48.21
C ARG A 315 -27.16 -3.14 48.90
N LEU A 316 -28.13 -4.02 49.01
CA LEU A 316 -27.96 -5.32 49.64
C LEU A 316 -27.85 -6.38 48.55
N ASN A 317 -26.94 -7.34 48.72
CA ASN A 317 -26.70 -8.38 47.71
C ASN A 317 -28.01 -9.09 47.30
N GLY A 318 -28.11 -9.49 46.04
CA GLY A 318 -29.25 -10.21 45.47
C GLY A 318 -30.19 -9.29 44.67
N PRO A 319 -31.52 -9.52 44.68
CA PRO A 319 -32.44 -9.03 43.63
C PRO A 319 -32.69 -7.51 43.57
N GLY A 320 -32.12 -6.75 44.51
CA GLY A 320 -32.18 -5.28 44.52
C GLY A 320 -30.87 -4.65 44.03
N ASP A 321 -29.85 -5.47 43.83
CA ASP A 321 -28.50 -5.08 43.48
C ASP A 321 -28.05 -5.82 42.21
N TRP A 322 -27.90 -5.04 41.14
CA TRP A 322 -27.63 -5.58 39.81
C TRP A 322 -26.21 -6.19 39.68
N ASP A 323 -25.28 -5.84 40.57
CA ASP A 323 -23.87 -6.28 40.58
C ASP A 323 -23.40 -6.48 42.02
N SER A 324 -23.78 -7.62 42.63
CA SER A 324 -23.60 -7.92 44.05
C SER A 324 -22.14 -7.89 44.54
N ASP A 325 -21.14 -7.98 43.65
CA ASP A 325 -19.73 -7.95 44.04
C ASP A 325 -18.91 -6.80 43.46
N GLY A 326 -19.54 -5.94 42.65
CA GLY A 326 -19.03 -4.67 42.17
C GLY A 326 -17.92 -4.79 41.13
N ASP A 327 -17.92 -5.85 40.32
CA ASP A 327 -16.90 -6.10 39.30
C ASP A 327 -17.24 -5.57 37.91
N GLY A 328 -18.44 -5.00 37.75
CA GLY A 328 -18.95 -4.37 36.56
C GLY A 328 -19.77 -5.31 35.66
N MET A 329 -19.93 -6.57 36.04
CA MET A 329 -20.82 -7.53 35.37
C MET A 329 -22.14 -7.66 36.14
N PRO A 330 -23.30 -7.69 35.46
CA PRO A 330 -24.55 -7.97 36.16
C PRO A 330 -24.62 -9.41 36.67
N ASP A 331 -25.23 -9.60 37.83
CA ASP A 331 -25.39 -10.90 38.46
C ASP A 331 -26.13 -11.91 37.55
N GLY A 332 -27.12 -11.41 36.81
CA GLY A 332 -27.87 -12.22 35.86
C GLY A 332 -27.10 -12.60 34.60
N TYR A 333 -26.17 -11.76 34.13
CA TYR A 333 -25.23 -12.10 33.06
C TYR A 333 -24.24 -13.19 33.52
N GLU A 334 -23.72 -13.05 34.73
CA GLU A 334 -22.84 -14.05 35.33
C GLU A 334 -23.55 -15.38 35.58
N TYR A 335 -24.79 -15.35 36.02
CA TYR A 335 -25.61 -16.56 36.18
C TYR A 335 -25.88 -17.22 34.83
N CYS A 336 -26.05 -16.42 33.79
CA CYS A 336 -26.27 -16.85 32.42
C CYS A 336 -25.16 -17.72 31.86
N TYR A 337 -23.92 -17.26 32.06
CA TYR A 337 -22.70 -17.96 31.65
C TYR A 337 -21.98 -18.63 32.82
N ALA A 338 -22.71 -18.87 33.93
CA ALA A 338 -22.15 -19.43 35.15
C ALA A 338 -21.50 -20.78 34.92
N LEU A 339 -22.05 -21.61 34.01
CA LEU A 339 -21.59 -22.98 33.79
C LEU A 339 -20.88 -23.13 32.45
N ASP A 340 -19.66 -23.66 32.49
CA ASP A 340 -18.93 -24.03 31.28
C ASP A 340 -19.50 -25.29 30.59
N GLN A 341 -18.95 -25.64 29.42
CA GLN A 341 -19.32 -26.84 28.67
C GLN A 341 -19.11 -28.17 29.44
N GLU A 342 -18.31 -28.16 30.52
CA GLU A 342 -18.09 -29.28 31.44
C GLU A 342 -18.98 -29.22 32.69
N ASN A 343 -19.91 -28.26 32.74
CA ASN A 343 -20.87 -28.00 33.82
C ASN A 343 -20.19 -27.61 35.15
N LYS A 344 -19.06 -26.90 35.07
CA LYS A 344 -18.37 -26.29 36.22
C LYS A 344 -18.67 -24.80 36.28
N ARG A 345 -18.85 -24.28 37.50
CA ARG A 345 -19.05 -22.86 37.73
C ARG A 345 -17.78 -22.07 37.37
N PHE A 346 -17.92 -21.05 36.54
CA PHE A 346 -16.86 -20.19 36.04
C PHE A 346 -17.10 -18.73 36.44
N LEU A 347 -18.25 -18.17 36.06
CA LEU A 347 -18.72 -16.86 36.55
C LEU A 347 -19.56 -17.04 37.82
N ASN A 348 -19.47 -16.07 38.73
CA ASN A 348 -20.10 -16.13 40.03
C ASN A 348 -20.36 -14.72 40.58
N PRO A 349 -21.66 -14.36 40.76
CA PRO A 349 -22.22 -13.14 41.41
C PRO A 349 -21.73 -12.74 42.81
N ALA A 350 -20.60 -13.26 43.25
CA ALA A 350 -20.04 -13.04 44.59
C ALA A 350 -18.52 -13.21 44.58
N ASN A 351 -17.90 -13.23 43.41
CA ASN A 351 -16.47 -13.30 43.20
C ASN A 351 -15.99 -12.34 42.08
N ALA A 352 -15.78 -11.08 42.44
CA ALA A 352 -15.24 -10.00 41.60
C ALA A 352 -13.90 -10.24 40.84
N THR A 353 -13.29 -11.42 40.92
CA THR A 353 -12.05 -11.76 40.23
C THR A 353 -12.26 -12.53 38.94
N ASP A 354 -13.44 -13.07 38.68
CA ASP A 354 -13.74 -13.77 37.43
C ASP A 354 -14.09 -12.82 36.27
N ALA A 355 -14.41 -11.53 36.48
CA ALA A 355 -14.46 -10.50 35.42
C ALA A 355 -13.23 -10.45 34.51
N TYR A 356 -12.02 -10.59 35.06
CA TYR A 356 -10.77 -10.37 34.31
C TYR A 356 -10.31 -11.56 33.45
N GLY A 357 -11.08 -12.66 33.43
CA GLY A 357 -10.77 -13.82 32.62
C GLY A 357 -11.15 -13.61 31.17
N ASP A 358 -10.34 -14.15 30.25
CA ASP A 358 -10.68 -14.35 28.83
C ASP A 358 -10.52 -15.86 28.59
N ARG A 359 -11.63 -16.55 28.32
CA ARG A 359 -11.69 -18.02 28.38
C ARG A 359 -11.75 -18.67 27.00
N ASP A 360 -12.41 -18.02 26.07
CA ASP A 360 -12.49 -18.32 24.64
C ASP A 360 -11.30 -17.77 23.84
N GLU A 361 -10.48 -16.91 24.44
CA GLU A 361 -9.25 -16.36 23.85
C GLU A 361 -9.53 -15.54 22.58
N ASP A 362 -10.64 -14.80 22.54
CA ASP A 362 -11.04 -13.95 21.40
C ASP A 362 -10.59 -12.48 21.54
N GLY A 363 -10.03 -12.12 22.69
CA GLY A 363 -9.48 -10.80 22.96
C GLY A 363 -10.38 -9.90 23.82
N LEU A 364 -11.57 -10.35 24.23
CA LEU A 364 -12.39 -9.69 25.24
C LEU A 364 -12.32 -10.47 26.55
N ASN A 365 -12.17 -9.76 27.66
CA ASN A 365 -12.41 -10.37 28.96
C ASN A 365 -13.92 -10.42 29.28
N ASN A 366 -14.30 -11.20 30.30
CA ASN A 366 -15.71 -11.44 30.61
C ASN A 366 -16.52 -10.15 30.90
N VAL A 367 -15.90 -9.10 31.44
CA VAL A 367 -16.60 -7.81 31.65
C VAL A 367 -16.69 -7.02 30.34
N GLU A 368 -15.64 -7.01 29.52
CA GLU A 368 -15.63 -6.38 28.20
C GLU A 368 -16.69 -7.00 27.27
N GLU A 369 -16.93 -8.31 27.37
CA GLU A 369 -18.01 -9.04 26.68
C GLU A 369 -19.41 -8.46 26.99
N TYR A 370 -19.65 -8.11 28.25
CA TYR A 370 -20.89 -7.42 28.65
C TYR A 370 -20.90 -5.96 28.19
N GLU A 371 -19.76 -5.25 28.26
CA GLU A 371 -19.65 -3.85 27.82
C GLU A 371 -19.98 -3.65 26.34
N VAL A 372 -19.89 -4.70 25.50
CA VAL A 372 -20.38 -4.69 24.10
C VAL A 372 -21.82 -4.19 24.02
N ALA A 373 -22.67 -4.57 24.98
CA ALA A 373 -24.08 -4.16 25.05
C ALA A 373 -24.26 -2.64 25.24
N TYR A 374 -23.30 -1.94 25.83
CA TYR A 374 -23.38 -0.47 25.96
C TYR A 374 -23.30 0.24 24.60
N THR A 375 -22.62 -0.38 23.63
CA THR A 375 -22.48 0.17 22.28
C THR A 375 -23.65 -0.25 21.38
N TRP A 376 -24.07 -1.51 21.49
CA TRP A 376 -25.00 -2.11 20.52
C TRP A 376 -26.42 -2.37 21.05
N GLY A 377 -26.63 -2.20 22.35
CA GLY A 377 -27.93 -2.33 23.03
C GLY A 377 -27.92 -3.43 24.10
N PRO A 378 -28.84 -3.36 25.08
CA PRO A 378 -28.84 -4.23 26.27
C PRO A 378 -29.09 -5.73 25.99
N GLU A 379 -29.56 -6.08 24.79
CA GLU A 379 -29.82 -7.46 24.38
C GLU A 379 -28.68 -8.05 23.51
N ASN A 380 -27.67 -7.24 23.15
CA ASN A 380 -26.62 -7.57 22.19
C ASN A 380 -25.22 -7.64 22.85
N PHE A 381 -25.12 -8.33 23.99
CA PHE A 381 -23.84 -8.71 24.60
C PHE A 381 -23.28 -9.97 23.91
N THR A 382 -21.98 -10.21 24.06
CA THR A 382 -21.26 -11.37 23.52
C THR A 382 -21.17 -12.50 24.56
N SER A 383 -20.72 -13.66 24.14
CA SER A 383 -20.71 -14.87 24.96
C SER A 383 -19.29 -15.25 25.41
N PRO A 384 -18.95 -15.24 26.71
CA PRO A 384 -17.60 -15.52 27.26
C PRO A 384 -17.20 -17.02 27.23
N LEU A 385 -17.97 -17.82 26.47
CA LEU A 385 -17.76 -19.24 26.22
C LEU A 385 -17.60 -19.55 24.73
N MET A 386 -17.84 -18.58 23.85
CA MET A 386 -17.88 -18.70 22.41
C MET A 386 -17.15 -17.51 21.80
N SER A 387 -15.99 -17.79 21.20
CA SER A 387 -15.17 -16.76 20.54
C SER A 387 -15.84 -16.03 19.36
N ASP A 388 -17.04 -16.41 18.96
CA ASP A 388 -17.76 -15.96 17.77
C ASP A 388 -19.25 -16.25 18.04
N THR A 389 -19.95 -15.23 18.53
CA THR A 389 -21.31 -15.34 19.06
C THR A 389 -22.33 -15.58 17.96
N ASP A 390 -22.23 -14.88 16.82
CA ASP A 390 -23.17 -15.01 15.70
C ASP A 390 -22.76 -16.05 14.64
N ASN A 391 -21.57 -16.63 14.78
CA ASN A 391 -20.99 -17.71 13.96
C ASN A 391 -20.75 -17.32 12.50
N ASP A 392 -20.35 -16.08 12.25
CA ASP A 392 -20.05 -15.59 10.91
C ASP A 392 -18.58 -15.81 10.47
N GLY A 393 -17.73 -16.23 11.40
CA GLY A 393 -16.31 -16.54 11.20
C GLY A 393 -15.36 -15.44 11.69
N MET A 394 -15.88 -14.31 12.18
CA MET A 394 -15.14 -13.25 12.84
C MET A 394 -15.31 -13.36 14.37
N PRO A 395 -14.26 -13.14 15.18
CA PRO A 395 -14.38 -13.19 16.63
C PRO A 395 -14.95 -11.91 17.21
N ASP A 396 -15.68 -12.08 18.30
CA ASP A 396 -16.38 -11.00 18.98
C ASP A 396 -15.45 -9.85 19.35
N GLY A 397 -14.27 -10.19 19.89
CA GLY A 397 -13.25 -9.20 20.24
C GLY A 397 -12.63 -8.45 19.06
N TRP A 398 -12.46 -9.10 17.92
CA TRP A 398 -11.97 -8.40 16.73
C TRP A 398 -13.05 -7.47 16.15
N GLU A 399 -14.31 -7.92 16.11
CA GLU A 399 -15.42 -7.11 15.62
C GLU A 399 -15.65 -5.88 16.50
N HIS A 400 -15.70 -6.06 17.83
CA HIS A 400 -15.89 -4.96 18.76
C HIS A 400 -14.80 -3.89 18.63
N LEU A 401 -13.53 -4.31 18.55
CA LEU A 401 -12.39 -3.38 18.40
C LEU A 401 -12.42 -2.61 17.07
N ASN A 402 -12.96 -3.20 16.01
CA ASN A 402 -13.10 -2.57 14.70
C ASN A 402 -14.45 -1.88 14.48
N GLY A 403 -15.33 -1.83 15.48
CA GLY A 403 -16.63 -1.17 15.38
C GLY A 403 -17.64 -1.92 14.51
N ILE A 404 -17.44 -3.21 14.32
CA ILE A 404 -18.39 -4.14 13.71
C ILE A 404 -19.28 -4.73 14.82
N HIS A 405 -20.53 -5.09 14.49
CA HIS A 405 -21.50 -5.57 15.46
C HIS A 405 -21.31 -7.08 15.73
N PRO A 406 -20.86 -7.50 16.93
CA PRO A 406 -20.44 -8.89 17.19
C PRO A 406 -21.55 -9.94 17.35
N ASN A 407 -22.81 -9.50 17.42
CA ASN A 407 -23.94 -10.35 17.73
C ASN A 407 -25.12 -9.99 16.81
N ASP A 408 -24.89 -10.01 15.49
CA ASP A 408 -25.91 -9.75 14.48
C ASP A 408 -26.50 -11.05 13.91
N ASP A 409 -27.08 -10.98 12.70
CA ASP A 409 -27.47 -12.14 11.91
C ASP A 409 -26.32 -12.74 11.07
N GLY A 410 -25.07 -12.32 11.30
CA GLY A 410 -23.85 -12.75 10.62
C GLY A 410 -23.73 -12.27 9.16
N ALA A 411 -24.49 -11.25 8.75
CA ALA A 411 -24.45 -10.72 7.38
C ALA A 411 -23.35 -9.67 7.16
N ASN A 412 -22.95 -8.98 8.22
CA ASN A 412 -21.83 -8.04 8.30
C ASN A 412 -20.50 -8.64 7.80
N ALA A 413 -20.24 -9.94 7.98
CA ALA A 413 -19.08 -10.63 7.38
C ALA A 413 -18.91 -10.40 5.87
N LEU A 414 -20.00 -10.24 5.12
CA LEU A 414 -19.98 -10.09 3.65
C LEU A 414 -20.01 -8.64 3.19
N GLU A 415 -20.15 -7.69 4.11
CA GLU A 415 -20.11 -6.26 3.83
C GLU A 415 -18.67 -5.81 3.57
N ASP A 416 -18.54 -4.71 2.84
CA ASP A 416 -17.29 -4.01 2.53
C ASP A 416 -17.62 -2.51 2.66
N PRO A 417 -17.45 -1.93 3.86
CA PRO A 417 -17.88 -0.57 4.17
C PRO A 417 -16.99 0.53 3.56
N ASP A 418 -15.72 0.26 3.33
CA ASP A 418 -14.69 1.22 2.93
C ASP A 418 -14.23 1.11 1.46
N PHE A 419 -14.68 0.08 0.74
CA PHE A 419 -14.54 -0.11 -0.71
C PHE A 419 -13.09 -0.18 -1.19
N ASP A 420 -12.28 -0.96 -0.50
CA ASP A 420 -10.83 -1.07 -0.71
C ASP A 420 -10.43 -2.28 -1.59
N GLY A 421 -11.39 -3.11 -2.01
CA GLY A 421 -11.21 -4.16 -3.01
C GLY A 421 -10.61 -3.67 -4.35
N TYR A 422 -9.93 -4.57 -5.07
CA TYR A 422 -9.07 -4.25 -6.21
C TYR A 422 -9.30 -5.15 -7.44
N ASP A 423 -9.45 -4.52 -8.62
CA ASP A 423 -9.56 -5.18 -9.94
C ASP A 423 -8.20 -5.77 -10.35
N SER A 424 -7.95 -7.02 -9.97
CA SER A 424 -6.64 -7.67 -10.11
C SER A 424 -6.36 -8.14 -11.52
N ASP A 425 -7.38 -8.48 -12.30
CA ASP A 425 -7.21 -8.96 -13.68
C ASP A 425 -7.37 -7.85 -14.75
N GLY A 426 -7.83 -6.68 -14.32
CA GLY A 426 -7.92 -5.46 -15.12
C GLY A 426 -9.10 -5.45 -16.10
N ASP A 427 -10.12 -6.27 -15.87
CA ASP A 427 -11.30 -6.41 -16.73
C ASP A 427 -12.52 -5.58 -16.27
N GLY A 428 -12.47 -5.06 -15.04
CA GLY A 428 -13.47 -4.21 -14.39
C GLY A 428 -13.54 -2.75 -14.90
N GLY A 429 -12.51 -2.30 -15.61
CA GLY A 429 -12.37 -0.94 -16.14
C GLY A 429 -13.44 -0.53 -17.17
N VAL A 430 -14.26 0.48 -16.84
CA VAL A 430 -15.30 1.03 -17.73
C VAL A 430 -14.74 2.15 -18.60
N ARG A 431 -14.41 1.82 -19.86
CA ARG A 431 -13.75 2.74 -20.81
C ARG A 431 -14.66 3.24 -21.94
N TYR A 432 -14.27 4.35 -22.58
CA TYR A 432 -14.92 4.91 -23.78
C TYR A 432 -13.97 4.93 -24.99
N ASP A 433 -14.08 3.94 -25.87
CA ASP A 433 -13.16 3.74 -27.00
C ASP A 433 -13.39 4.70 -28.19
N ASP A 434 -14.64 5.14 -28.36
CA ASP A 434 -15.17 5.88 -29.52
C ASP A 434 -14.88 7.39 -29.46
N LEU A 435 -13.66 7.78 -29.08
CA LEU A 435 -13.19 9.18 -29.02
C LEU A 435 -13.29 9.90 -30.39
N VAL A 436 -14.48 10.42 -30.70
CA VAL A 436 -14.79 11.16 -31.93
C VAL A 436 -14.99 12.63 -31.57
N GLY A 437 -13.89 13.38 -31.51
CA GLY A 437 -13.89 14.79 -31.10
C GLY A 437 -14.05 14.96 -29.59
N VAL A 438 -14.33 16.20 -29.16
CA VAL A 438 -14.49 16.57 -27.74
C VAL A 438 -15.66 15.79 -27.14
N SER A 439 -15.34 14.93 -26.17
CA SER A 439 -16.29 14.02 -25.51
C SER A 439 -16.30 14.32 -24.02
N THR A 440 -17.44 14.75 -23.49
CA THR A 440 -17.59 15.17 -22.09
C THR A 440 -18.59 14.30 -21.35
N VAL A 441 -18.34 13.99 -20.09
CA VAL A 441 -19.28 13.26 -19.22
C VAL A 441 -20.54 14.10 -19.02
N HIS A 442 -21.71 13.50 -19.27
CA HIS A 442 -23.00 14.21 -19.21
C HIS A 442 -23.83 13.85 -17.99
N LEU A 443 -23.86 12.57 -17.62
CA LEU A 443 -24.65 12.05 -16.52
C LEU A 443 -24.07 10.71 -16.05
N ILE A 444 -23.89 10.56 -14.75
CA ILE A 444 -23.55 9.31 -14.09
C ILE A 444 -24.87 8.71 -13.59
N SER A 445 -25.09 7.42 -13.84
CA SER A 445 -26.38 6.73 -13.60
C SER A 445 -26.34 5.73 -12.45
N VAL A 446 -25.18 5.59 -11.82
CA VAL A 446 -24.92 4.66 -10.72
C VAL A 446 -24.32 5.41 -9.54
N GLU A 447 -24.38 4.82 -8.36
CA GLU A 447 -23.76 5.31 -7.13
C GLU A 447 -22.66 4.33 -6.67
N LEU A 448 -21.73 4.80 -5.83
CA LEU A 448 -20.72 3.94 -5.21
C LEU A 448 -21.40 2.86 -4.36
N GLY A 449 -20.88 1.64 -4.39
CA GLY A 449 -21.49 0.49 -3.73
C GLY A 449 -22.78 -0.01 -4.38
N GLU A 450 -23.11 0.39 -5.63
CA GLU A 450 -24.24 -0.20 -6.34
C GLU A 450 -23.83 -1.47 -7.10
N TYR A 451 -24.53 -2.59 -6.87
CA TYR A 451 -24.36 -3.79 -7.70
C TYR A 451 -24.89 -3.57 -9.14
N VAL A 452 -24.06 -3.89 -10.13
CA VAL A 452 -24.33 -3.71 -11.57
C VAL A 452 -24.16 -5.02 -12.36
N PRO A 453 -25.21 -5.51 -13.05
CA PRO A 453 -25.06 -6.64 -13.97
C PRO A 453 -24.38 -6.25 -15.28
N VAL A 454 -23.80 -7.24 -15.97
CA VAL A 454 -23.19 -7.09 -17.30
C VAL A 454 -24.07 -6.27 -18.25
N ASN A 455 -23.45 -5.35 -19.03
CA ASN A 455 -24.12 -4.45 -19.99
C ASN A 455 -25.07 -3.40 -19.39
N LYS A 456 -25.09 -3.18 -18.07
CA LYS A 456 -25.78 -2.03 -17.48
C LYS A 456 -25.07 -0.73 -17.87
N THR A 457 -25.84 0.34 -18.06
CA THR A 457 -25.30 1.67 -18.41
C THR A 457 -24.84 2.35 -17.12
N ILE A 458 -23.55 2.67 -17.06
CA ILE A 458 -22.90 3.30 -15.90
C ILE A 458 -23.01 4.82 -16.03
N LEU A 459 -22.61 5.35 -17.19
CA LEU A 459 -22.60 6.79 -17.45
C LEU A 459 -22.92 7.12 -18.91
N TRP A 460 -23.23 8.38 -19.16
CA TRP A 460 -23.51 8.92 -20.48
C TRP A 460 -22.43 9.91 -20.89
N VAL A 461 -21.75 9.63 -21.99
CA VAL A 461 -20.78 10.55 -22.61
C VAL A 461 -21.48 11.34 -23.71
N ARG A 462 -21.29 12.65 -23.73
CA ARG A 462 -21.79 13.54 -24.77
C ARG A 462 -20.65 13.90 -25.72
N THR A 463 -20.83 13.56 -26.99
CA THR A 463 -19.84 13.81 -28.06
C THR A 463 -20.46 14.56 -29.25
N VAL A 464 -19.61 15.14 -30.10
CA VAL A 464 -20.04 15.92 -31.28
C VAL A 464 -19.87 15.10 -32.55
N GLN A 465 -20.98 14.55 -33.07
CA GLN A 465 -20.98 13.86 -34.36
C GLN A 465 -21.75 14.67 -35.40
N ASN A 466 -21.12 14.94 -36.55
CA ASN A 466 -21.72 15.69 -37.66
C ASN A 466 -22.32 17.05 -37.27
N SER A 467 -21.63 17.80 -36.38
CA SER A 467 -22.10 19.10 -35.84
C SER A 467 -23.38 19.02 -34.98
N VAL A 468 -23.75 17.85 -34.47
CA VAL A 468 -24.86 17.63 -33.53
C VAL A 468 -24.32 16.94 -32.27
N TYR A 469 -24.79 17.37 -31.10
CA TYR A 469 -24.48 16.68 -29.85
C TYR A 469 -25.27 15.37 -29.75
N VAL A 470 -24.57 14.28 -29.46
CA VAL A 470 -25.14 12.94 -29.26
C VAL A 470 -24.70 12.43 -27.89
N ASN A 471 -25.62 11.85 -27.14
CA ASN A 471 -25.32 11.19 -25.87
C ASN A 471 -25.20 9.67 -26.12
N ILE A 472 -24.08 9.09 -25.73
CA ILE A 472 -23.74 7.68 -25.90
C ILE A 472 -23.70 7.03 -24.50
N PRO A 473 -24.42 5.92 -24.27
CA PRO A 473 -24.34 5.18 -23.02
C PRO A 473 -23.04 4.35 -22.98
N VAL A 474 -22.25 4.53 -21.94
CA VAL A 474 -21.10 3.69 -21.61
C VAL A 474 -21.57 2.59 -20.67
N LYS A 475 -21.18 1.35 -20.96
CA LYS A 475 -21.69 0.16 -20.27
C LYS A 475 -20.54 -0.64 -19.68
N THR A 476 -20.80 -1.32 -18.58
CA THR A 476 -19.86 -2.28 -17.99
C THR A 476 -19.77 -3.56 -18.83
N GLN A 477 -18.57 -4.16 -18.86
CA GLN A 477 -18.28 -5.44 -19.51
C GLN A 477 -18.43 -6.63 -18.55
N THR A 478 -18.23 -6.40 -17.26
CA THR A 478 -18.31 -7.38 -16.17
C THR A 478 -19.51 -7.14 -15.25
N GLU A 479 -19.81 -8.11 -14.39
CA GLU A 479 -20.80 -7.97 -13.33
C GLU A 479 -20.11 -7.83 -11.98
N GLY A 480 -20.53 -6.85 -11.19
CA GLY A 480 -19.82 -6.53 -9.95
C GLY A 480 -20.40 -5.31 -9.26
N TRP A 481 -19.60 -4.72 -8.38
CA TRP A 481 -19.95 -3.56 -7.59
C TRP A 481 -19.15 -2.34 -8.04
N VAL A 482 -19.74 -1.15 -7.94
CA VAL A 482 -19.07 0.10 -8.33
C VAL A 482 -18.20 0.59 -7.18
N TYR A 483 -16.88 0.42 -7.30
CA TYR A 483 -15.90 0.82 -6.26
C TYR A 483 -15.34 2.22 -6.51
N GLU A 484 -15.06 2.57 -7.76
CA GLU A 484 -14.49 3.87 -8.08
C GLU A 484 -15.22 4.55 -9.26
N ILE A 485 -15.37 5.88 -9.17
CA ILE A 485 -15.86 6.73 -10.26
C ILE A 485 -14.86 7.86 -10.48
N ASN A 486 -13.98 7.69 -11.47
CA ASN A 486 -12.83 8.56 -11.76
C ASN A 486 -13.15 9.87 -12.49
N VAL A 487 -14.42 10.17 -12.70
CA VAL A 487 -14.85 11.33 -13.51
C VAL A 487 -16.06 12.04 -12.91
N ASP A 488 -16.06 13.37 -13.00
CA ASP A 488 -17.19 14.20 -12.64
C ASP A 488 -18.05 14.57 -13.85
N VAL A 489 -19.31 14.95 -13.58
CA VAL A 489 -20.22 15.46 -14.61
C VAL A 489 -19.70 16.78 -15.18
N GLY A 490 -19.16 16.71 -16.40
CA GLY A 490 -18.62 17.85 -17.13
C GLY A 490 -17.18 17.66 -17.61
N ASP A 491 -16.48 16.65 -17.09
CA ASP A 491 -15.10 16.36 -17.44
C ASP A 491 -14.96 15.84 -18.87
N GLU A 492 -13.80 16.11 -19.48
CA GLU A 492 -13.45 15.64 -20.82
C GLU A 492 -12.72 14.31 -20.74
N VAL A 493 -13.14 13.33 -21.55
CA VAL A 493 -12.43 12.06 -21.69
C VAL A 493 -11.21 12.29 -22.58
N LEU A 494 -10.01 12.12 -22.02
CA LEU A 494 -8.76 12.49 -22.70
C LEU A 494 -8.23 11.34 -23.57
N THR A 495 -8.30 10.11 -23.06
CA THR A 495 -7.73 8.93 -23.71
C THR A 495 -8.75 7.80 -23.78
N ARG A 496 -8.54 6.87 -24.72
CA ARG A 496 -9.39 5.67 -24.89
C ARG A 496 -9.05 4.56 -23.90
N THR A 497 -7.92 4.69 -23.22
CA THR A 497 -7.44 3.76 -22.20
C THR A 497 -7.75 4.24 -20.78
N GLN A 498 -8.34 5.43 -20.63
CA GLN A 498 -8.73 5.96 -19.33
C GLN A 498 -9.94 5.20 -18.79
N ASP A 499 -9.80 4.66 -17.58
CA ASP A 499 -10.91 4.10 -16.81
C ASP A 499 -11.78 5.22 -16.25
N LEU A 500 -13.06 5.21 -16.59
CA LEU A 500 -14.02 6.22 -16.14
C LEU A 500 -14.71 5.80 -14.83
N ALA A 501 -14.83 4.51 -14.60
CA ALA A 501 -15.29 3.88 -13.38
C ALA A 501 -14.69 2.47 -13.31
N ILE A 502 -14.51 1.94 -12.10
CA ILE A 502 -14.00 0.60 -11.86
C ILE A 502 -15.11 -0.25 -11.23
N ILE A 503 -15.36 -1.41 -11.83
CA ILE A 503 -16.31 -2.40 -11.34
C ILE A 503 -15.51 -3.59 -10.83
N VAL A 504 -15.63 -3.89 -9.54
CA VAL A 504 -14.92 -5.00 -8.90
C VAL A 504 -15.84 -6.22 -8.84
N GLU A 505 -15.36 -7.38 -9.28
CA GLU A 505 -16.12 -8.63 -9.25
C GLU A 505 -16.28 -9.16 -7.82
N GLN A 506 -17.20 -10.11 -7.61
CA GLN A 506 -17.45 -10.64 -6.25
C GLN A 506 -16.21 -11.31 -5.62
N ASP A 507 -15.38 -11.96 -6.44
CA ASP A 507 -14.18 -12.69 -5.99
C ASP A 507 -12.97 -11.75 -5.76
N GLU A 508 -13.11 -10.45 -6.08
CA GLU A 508 -12.09 -9.41 -5.95
C GLU A 508 -12.46 -8.33 -4.92
N ARG A 509 -13.61 -8.50 -4.26
CA ARG A 509 -13.99 -7.69 -3.10
C ARG A 509 -13.11 -8.06 -1.92
N PHE A 510 -12.93 -7.10 -1.02
CA PHE A 510 -12.26 -7.31 0.24
C PHE A 510 -13.28 -7.06 1.35
N THR A 511 -13.93 -8.13 1.80
CA THR A 511 -15.00 -8.03 2.81
C THR A 511 -14.44 -8.02 4.22
N ASN A 512 -15.27 -7.66 5.21
CA ASN A 512 -14.90 -7.73 6.64
C ASN A 512 -14.32 -9.10 7.04
N LEU A 513 -14.83 -10.19 6.46
CA LEU A 513 -14.29 -11.52 6.70
C LEU A 513 -12.94 -11.73 6.01
N ASP A 514 -12.73 -11.16 4.82
CA ASP A 514 -11.45 -11.24 4.10
C ASP A 514 -10.37 -10.41 4.82
N GLU A 515 -10.73 -9.24 5.33
CA GLU A 515 -9.94 -8.38 6.22
C GLU A 515 -9.44 -9.12 7.47
N TYR A 516 -10.34 -9.81 8.16
CA TYR A 516 -9.98 -10.61 9.32
C TYR A 516 -9.05 -11.78 8.93
N ASN A 517 -9.28 -12.39 7.76
CA ASN A 517 -8.46 -13.49 7.25
C ASN A 517 -7.14 -13.04 6.62
N ALA A 518 -6.92 -11.74 6.38
CA ALA A 518 -5.67 -11.19 5.83
C ALA A 518 -4.42 -11.57 6.64
N ARG A 519 -4.61 -11.86 7.92
CA ARG A 519 -3.58 -12.36 8.84
C ARG A 519 -3.03 -13.75 8.50
N ASP A 520 -3.69 -14.51 7.63
CA ASP A 520 -3.25 -15.81 7.12
C ASP A 520 -2.99 -15.66 5.61
N ARG A 521 -1.85 -15.04 5.29
CA ARG A 521 -1.52 -14.58 3.95
C ARG A 521 -1.32 -15.74 2.97
N ASP A 522 -0.79 -16.87 3.44
CA ASP A 522 -0.56 -18.07 2.62
C ASP A 522 -1.72 -19.08 2.66
N GLY A 523 -2.73 -18.85 3.51
CA GLY A 523 -3.94 -19.66 3.63
C GLY A 523 -3.67 -21.05 4.17
N ASP A 524 -2.59 -21.24 4.94
CA ASP A 524 -2.21 -22.52 5.51
C ASP A 524 -2.90 -22.82 6.86
N GLY A 525 -3.66 -21.85 7.38
CA GLY A 525 -4.37 -21.89 8.65
C GLY A 525 -3.50 -21.50 9.85
N ILE A 526 -2.28 -21.04 9.63
CA ILE A 526 -1.38 -20.48 10.62
C ILE A 526 -1.29 -18.98 10.37
N THR A 527 -1.65 -18.19 11.37
CA THR A 527 -1.51 -16.74 11.32
C THR A 527 -0.03 -16.34 11.14
N ASP A 528 0.30 -15.72 10.01
CA ASP A 528 1.63 -15.21 9.66
C ASP A 528 1.68 -13.68 9.51
N GLY A 529 0.53 -13.02 9.41
CA GLY A 529 0.35 -11.56 9.32
C GLY A 529 -0.59 -10.96 10.37
N ARG A 530 -1.03 -9.72 10.14
CA ARG A 530 -2.02 -8.99 10.96
C ARG A 530 -3.35 -8.86 10.21
N SER A 531 -4.43 -8.63 10.95
CA SER A 531 -5.70 -8.22 10.35
C SER A 531 -5.70 -6.72 10.06
N THR A 532 -6.55 -6.32 9.11
CA THR A 532 -6.79 -4.95 8.66
C THR A 532 -7.99 -4.33 9.37
N ASN A 533 -8.24 -3.05 9.11
CA ASN A 533 -9.37 -2.33 9.68
C ASN A 533 -10.52 -2.16 8.65
N PRO A 534 -11.67 -2.81 8.84
CA PRO A 534 -12.77 -2.87 7.86
C PRO A 534 -13.53 -1.56 7.63
N LEU A 535 -13.11 -0.49 8.29
CA LEU A 535 -13.69 0.84 8.16
C LEU A 535 -12.68 1.85 7.56
N ILE A 536 -11.46 1.41 7.26
CA ILE A 536 -10.36 2.24 6.79
C ILE A 536 -9.65 1.53 5.64
N ALA A 537 -9.93 1.97 4.42
CA ALA A 537 -9.37 1.39 3.19
C ALA A 537 -7.83 1.36 3.08
N ASP A 538 -7.10 2.03 3.97
CA ASP A 538 -5.63 2.10 4.03
C ASP A 538 -5.26 2.17 5.52
N THR A 539 -5.01 1.01 6.11
CA THR A 539 -4.88 0.84 7.56
C THR A 539 -3.66 1.56 8.12
N ASP A 540 -2.54 1.56 7.42
CA ASP A 540 -1.28 2.13 7.88
C ASP A 540 -0.96 3.53 7.33
N ASN A 541 -1.78 4.01 6.39
CA ASN A 541 -1.73 5.31 5.74
C ASN A 541 -0.45 5.55 4.90
N ASP A 542 0.05 4.52 4.23
CA ASP A 542 1.17 4.61 3.30
C ASP A 542 0.77 5.06 1.88
N GLY A 543 -0.53 4.98 1.56
CA GLY A 543 -1.14 5.34 0.28
C GLY A 543 -1.47 4.17 -0.64
N LEU A 544 -1.23 2.94 -0.22
CA LEU A 544 -1.72 1.71 -0.82
C LEU A 544 -2.96 1.26 -0.05
N ILE A 545 -3.95 0.69 -0.75
CA ILE A 545 -5.17 0.21 -0.08
C ILE A 545 -5.00 -1.25 0.32
N ASP A 546 -5.56 -1.64 1.47
CA ASP A 546 -5.36 -2.94 2.10
C ASP A 546 -5.68 -4.11 1.13
N GLY A 547 -6.78 -3.97 0.36
CA GLY A 547 -7.14 -4.92 -0.68
C GLY A 547 -6.05 -5.18 -1.75
N ILE A 548 -5.26 -4.17 -2.15
CA ILE A 548 -4.15 -4.38 -3.10
C ILE A 548 -3.03 -5.21 -2.45
N GLU A 549 -2.74 -4.95 -1.19
CA GLU A 549 -1.64 -5.56 -0.45
C GLU A 549 -1.87 -7.05 -0.20
N VAL A 550 -3.11 -7.39 0.16
CA VAL A 550 -3.49 -8.77 0.50
C VAL A 550 -3.76 -9.60 -0.76
N ILE A 551 -4.47 -9.05 -1.75
CA ILE A 551 -4.70 -9.75 -3.04
C ILE A 551 -3.36 -9.96 -3.75
N GLY A 552 -2.56 -8.89 -3.80
CA GLY A 552 -1.23 -8.83 -4.39
C GLY A 552 -1.23 -8.41 -5.86
N TRP A 553 -0.07 -7.95 -6.34
CA TRP A 553 0.15 -7.54 -7.72
C TRP A 553 1.37 -8.24 -8.31
N THR A 554 1.46 -8.27 -9.65
CA THR A 554 2.61 -8.89 -10.32
C THR A 554 3.58 -7.85 -10.82
N ILE A 555 4.83 -7.92 -10.36
CA ILE A 555 5.95 -7.15 -10.91
C ILE A 555 6.78 -8.03 -11.86
N ARG A 556 7.58 -7.38 -12.70
CA ARG A 556 8.55 -8.06 -13.57
C ARG A 556 9.96 -7.66 -13.14
N VAL A 557 10.73 -8.64 -12.72
CA VAL A 557 12.13 -8.48 -12.31
C VAL A 557 13.04 -9.12 -13.36
N VAL A 558 14.15 -8.47 -13.66
CA VAL A 558 15.18 -8.95 -14.58
C VAL A 558 16.41 -9.35 -13.77
N ASP A 559 16.56 -10.65 -13.47
CA ASP A 559 17.72 -11.24 -12.78
C ASP A 559 18.23 -12.41 -13.62
N ASN A 560 19.32 -12.17 -14.36
CA ASN A 560 19.92 -13.10 -15.33
C ASN A 560 18.90 -13.73 -16.33
N GLY A 561 17.74 -13.09 -16.47
CA GLY A 561 16.51 -13.58 -17.09
C GLY A 561 15.27 -12.81 -16.59
N VAL A 562 14.13 -12.95 -17.25
CA VAL A 562 12.90 -12.24 -16.88
C VAL A 562 12.01 -13.13 -16.02
N LYS A 563 11.73 -12.73 -14.77
CA LYS A 563 10.81 -13.40 -13.83
C LYS A 563 9.63 -12.48 -13.50
N ASP A 564 8.41 -12.99 -13.61
CA ASP A 564 7.22 -12.30 -13.09
C ASP A 564 6.99 -12.81 -11.66
N VAL A 565 6.93 -11.91 -10.68
CA VAL A 565 6.83 -12.21 -9.23
C VAL A 565 5.51 -11.64 -8.70
N LEU A 566 4.74 -12.46 -7.96
CA LEU A 566 3.56 -12.00 -7.24
C LEU A 566 4.01 -11.42 -5.89
N VAL A 567 3.78 -10.13 -5.70
CA VAL A 567 4.12 -9.36 -4.50
C VAL A 567 2.86 -9.17 -3.67
N ARG A 568 3.02 -9.23 -2.35
CA ARG A 568 2.00 -8.92 -1.34
C ARG A 568 2.72 -8.26 -0.17
N SER A 569 2.24 -7.13 0.32
CA SER A 569 2.77 -6.41 1.47
C SER A 569 1.98 -6.73 2.76
N ASP A 570 2.43 -6.21 3.91
CA ASP A 570 1.69 -6.24 5.18
C ASP A 570 0.93 -4.90 5.36
N PRO A 571 -0.40 -4.87 5.21
CA PRO A 571 -1.20 -3.63 5.27
C PRO A 571 -1.21 -2.93 6.63
N GLY A 572 -0.65 -3.57 7.65
CA GLY A 572 -0.46 -2.95 8.97
C GLY A 572 0.89 -2.23 9.13
N VAL A 573 1.71 -2.15 8.08
CA VAL A 573 3.11 -1.70 8.15
C VAL A 573 3.50 -0.89 6.91
N PHE A 574 3.68 0.42 7.12
CA PHE A 574 4.05 1.42 6.09
C PHE A 574 5.22 1.05 5.14
N ASP A 575 6.09 0.14 5.53
CA ASP A 575 7.30 -0.28 4.82
C ASP A 575 7.58 -1.74 5.24
N THR A 576 7.11 -2.68 4.43
CA THR A 576 7.03 -4.10 4.79
C THR A 576 8.41 -4.75 4.95
N ASP A 577 9.39 -4.40 4.11
CA ASP A 577 10.75 -4.97 4.15
C ASP A 577 11.80 -4.08 4.85
N SER A 578 11.39 -2.88 5.25
CA SER A 578 12.19 -1.90 6.00
C SER A 578 13.41 -1.37 5.26
N ASP A 579 13.32 -1.22 3.93
CA ASP A 579 14.37 -0.61 3.10
C ASP A 579 14.31 0.93 3.06
N GLY A 580 13.17 1.51 3.45
CA GLY A 580 12.91 2.95 3.49
C GLY A 580 12.04 3.50 2.36
N LEU A 581 11.62 2.67 1.41
CA LEU A 581 10.50 2.91 0.51
C LEU A 581 9.21 2.49 1.22
N SER A 582 8.09 3.10 0.85
CA SER A 582 6.78 2.60 1.30
C SER A 582 6.21 1.68 0.24
N ASP A 583 5.36 0.75 0.65
CA ASP A 583 4.79 -0.27 -0.24
C ASP A 583 4.03 0.41 -1.40
N ALA A 584 3.37 1.54 -1.14
CA ALA A 584 2.76 2.40 -2.16
C ALA A 584 3.75 2.98 -3.20
N VAL A 585 4.94 3.41 -2.77
CA VAL A 585 5.98 3.94 -3.68
C VAL A 585 6.52 2.82 -4.57
N GLU A 586 6.66 1.63 -4.01
CA GLU A 586 7.11 0.46 -4.74
C GLU A 586 6.10 0.01 -5.79
N TYR A 587 4.81 0.09 -5.48
CA TYR A 587 3.74 -0.21 -6.42
C TYR A 587 3.62 0.83 -7.55
N TYR A 588 3.63 2.12 -7.24
CA TYR A 588 3.31 3.19 -8.20
C TYR A 588 4.52 3.77 -8.95
N GLU A 589 5.71 3.80 -8.33
CA GLU A 589 6.87 4.55 -8.84
C GLU A 589 8.05 3.65 -9.25
N THR A 590 8.54 2.78 -8.36
CA THR A 590 9.78 2.00 -8.60
C THR A 590 9.54 0.62 -9.21
N PHE A 591 8.33 0.05 -9.04
CA PHE A 591 7.97 -1.30 -9.51
C PHE A 591 8.84 -2.41 -8.90
N THR A 592 9.24 -2.25 -7.63
CA THR A 592 10.05 -3.17 -6.83
C THR A 592 9.18 -4.09 -5.97
N ASN A 593 9.83 -5.03 -5.27
CA ASN A 593 9.17 -6.01 -4.43
C ASN A 593 9.17 -5.56 -2.97
N ALA A 594 8.03 -5.07 -2.47
CA ALA A 594 7.84 -4.59 -1.11
C ALA A 594 8.10 -5.59 0.04
N THR A 595 8.47 -6.83 -0.28
CA THR A 595 8.87 -7.83 0.73
C THR A 595 10.34 -8.20 0.68
N ASP A 596 11.09 -7.64 -0.26
CA ASP A 596 12.47 -7.99 -0.54
C ASP A 596 13.31 -6.75 -0.85
N ARG A 597 14.11 -6.37 0.16
CA ARG A 597 14.98 -5.18 0.18
C ARG A 597 15.92 -5.01 -1.02
N ASP A 598 16.14 -6.06 -1.78
CA ASP A 598 17.05 -6.16 -2.93
C ASP A 598 16.33 -7.01 -4.00
N THR A 599 15.48 -6.36 -4.78
CA THR A 599 14.49 -7.00 -5.65
C THR A 599 15.13 -7.89 -6.72
N ASP A 600 16.22 -7.42 -7.33
CA ASP A 600 16.94 -8.13 -8.39
C ASP A 600 18.18 -8.91 -7.92
N SER A 601 18.52 -8.82 -6.62
CA SER A 601 19.55 -9.59 -5.95
C SER A 601 20.97 -9.33 -6.47
N ASP A 602 21.24 -8.10 -6.94
CA ASP A 602 22.54 -7.67 -7.42
C ASP A 602 23.49 -7.21 -6.27
N GLY A 603 22.94 -7.03 -5.06
CA GLY A 603 23.65 -6.63 -3.85
C GLY A 603 23.48 -5.16 -3.44
N LEU A 604 22.67 -4.39 -4.16
CA LEU A 604 22.22 -3.05 -3.80
C LEU A 604 20.83 -3.11 -3.13
N GLU A 605 20.43 -2.03 -2.48
CA GLU A 605 19.08 -1.94 -1.88
C GLU A 605 18.21 -1.08 -2.78
N ASP A 606 16.94 -1.42 -2.93
CA ASP A 606 16.01 -0.74 -3.84
C ASP A 606 15.93 0.77 -3.56
N PHE A 607 15.83 1.17 -2.28
CA PHE A 607 15.93 2.59 -1.86
C PHE A 607 17.21 3.27 -2.34
N THR A 608 18.35 2.58 -2.28
CA THR A 608 19.66 3.17 -2.65
C THR A 608 19.72 3.42 -4.15
N GLU A 609 19.19 2.50 -4.94
CA GLU A 609 19.21 2.59 -6.39
C GLU A 609 18.23 3.62 -6.94
N ALA A 610 17.00 3.64 -6.41
CA ALA A 610 15.93 4.49 -6.89
C ALA A 610 15.96 5.93 -6.32
N VAL A 611 16.41 6.10 -5.07
CA VAL A 611 16.28 7.38 -4.33
C VAL A 611 17.61 8.02 -3.95
N ASP A 612 18.53 7.30 -3.29
CA ASP A 612 19.81 7.88 -2.86
C ASP A 612 20.76 8.11 -4.06
N GLY A 613 20.81 7.14 -4.97
CA GLY A 613 21.67 7.11 -6.14
C GLY A 613 23.16 7.07 -5.83
N PHE A 614 23.97 7.03 -6.89
CA PHE A 614 25.41 6.90 -6.83
C PHE A 614 26.10 8.14 -7.40
N TYR A 615 27.38 8.32 -7.06
CA TYR A 615 28.17 9.46 -7.53
C TYR A 615 29.36 9.02 -8.37
N TRP A 616 29.35 9.36 -9.66
CA TRP A 616 30.50 9.20 -10.54
C TRP A 616 31.45 10.40 -10.41
N ASN A 617 32.73 10.12 -10.14
CA ASN A 617 33.80 11.13 -10.06
C ASN A 617 33.48 12.37 -9.18
N VAL A 618 32.65 12.21 -8.15
CA VAL A 618 32.23 13.23 -7.15
C VAL A 618 31.30 14.33 -7.72
N THR A 619 31.00 14.35 -9.02
CA THR A 619 30.26 15.48 -9.64
C THR A 619 28.92 15.13 -10.26
N GLU A 620 28.70 13.87 -10.63
CA GLU A 620 27.50 13.44 -11.36
C GLU A 620 26.78 12.37 -10.56
N GLN A 621 25.52 12.63 -10.23
CA GLN A 621 24.67 11.66 -9.55
C GLN A 621 23.92 10.86 -10.61
N TYR A 622 23.93 9.55 -10.48
CA TYR A 622 23.24 8.61 -11.36
C TYR A 622 22.48 7.58 -10.54
N PHE A 623 21.55 6.88 -11.20
CA PHE A 623 20.66 5.90 -10.59
C PHE A 623 20.66 4.64 -11.46
N THR A 624 20.51 3.50 -10.82
CA THR A 624 20.33 2.19 -11.43
C THR A 624 18.87 1.78 -11.29
N ASN A 625 18.45 0.71 -11.95
CA ASN A 625 17.09 0.23 -11.91
C ASN A 625 17.00 -0.98 -10.98
N ALA A 626 16.46 -0.78 -9.77
CA ALA A 626 16.30 -1.81 -8.73
C ALA A 626 15.53 -3.10 -9.14
N SER A 627 14.82 -3.07 -10.26
CA SER A 627 14.16 -4.26 -10.82
C SER A 627 15.01 -5.01 -11.85
N SER A 628 16.23 -4.56 -12.12
CA SER A 628 17.07 -4.96 -13.24
C SER A 628 18.53 -5.11 -12.83
N PHE A 629 18.94 -6.37 -12.66
CA PHE A 629 20.28 -6.79 -12.22
C PHE A 629 21.46 -6.18 -13.00
N ASP A 630 21.21 -5.73 -14.23
CA ASP A 630 22.16 -5.10 -15.15
C ASP A 630 21.40 -3.98 -15.90
N THR A 631 21.58 -2.73 -15.47
CA THR A 631 20.81 -1.59 -15.96
C THR A 631 21.18 -1.18 -17.38
N ASP A 632 22.47 -1.22 -17.74
CA ASP A 632 22.97 -0.79 -19.05
C ASP A 632 23.22 -1.95 -20.04
N ASN A 633 23.02 -3.18 -19.59
CA ASN A 633 23.09 -4.43 -20.37
C ASN A 633 24.48 -4.74 -20.94
N ASP A 634 25.53 -4.37 -20.23
CA ASP A 634 26.92 -4.62 -20.62
C ASP A 634 27.43 -6.02 -20.16
N GLY A 635 26.66 -6.68 -19.29
CA GLY A 635 26.92 -8.01 -18.74
C GLY A 635 27.55 -8.04 -17.34
N LEU A 636 27.85 -6.88 -16.74
CA LEU A 636 28.16 -6.72 -15.33
C LEU A 636 26.88 -6.47 -14.52
N ALA A 637 26.97 -6.61 -13.21
CA ALA A 637 25.83 -6.36 -12.32
C ALA A 637 26.02 -4.99 -11.67
N ASP A 638 24.95 -4.20 -11.53
CA ASP A 638 25.09 -2.82 -11.06
C ASP A 638 25.81 -2.74 -9.69
N GLY A 639 25.51 -3.68 -8.79
CA GLY A 639 26.18 -3.83 -7.50
C GLY A 639 27.69 -4.13 -7.55
N GLU A 640 28.16 -4.89 -8.55
CA GLU A 640 29.59 -5.13 -8.79
C GLU A 640 30.27 -3.88 -9.35
N GLU A 641 29.57 -3.10 -10.17
CA GLU A 641 30.14 -1.91 -10.80
C GLU A 641 30.27 -0.74 -9.82
N VAL A 642 29.34 -0.62 -8.87
CA VAL A 642 29.37 0.43 -7.85
C VAL A 642 30.34 0.10 -6.71
N VAL A 643 30.53 -1.19 -6.39
CA VAL A 643 31.33 -1.65 -5.24
C VAL A 643 32.44 -2.58 -5.70
N ASP A 644 33.71 -2.26 -5.35
CA ASP A 644 34.92 -3.06 -5.66
C ASP A 644 34.65 -4.57 -5.80
N GLY A 645 34.53 -4.99 -7.06
CA GLY A 645 34.07 -6.31 -7.46
C GLY A 645 35.07 -7.46 -7.39
N GLN A 646 34.66 -8.64 -7.87
CA GLN A 646 35.51 -9.78 -8.22
C GLN A 646 36.59 -9.41 -9.25
N ASP A 647 36.30 -8.51 -10.18
CA ASP A 647 37.22 -8.04 -11.21
C ASP A 647 38.17 -6.91 -10.77
N GLN A 648 37.86 -6.27 -9.63
CA GLN A 648 38.57 -5.15 -9.02
C GLN A 648 38.44 -3.81 -9.77
N TYR A 649 37.50 -3.68 -10.69
CA TYR A 649 37.16 -2.42 -11.35
C TYR A 649 35.85 -1.85 -10.77
N ILE A 650 35.70 -0.54 -10.87
CA ILE A 650 34.47 0.18 -10.51
C ILE A 650 34.12 0.99 -11.75
N THR A 651 33.15 0.48 -12.51
CA THR A 651 32.64 1.04 -13.76
C THR A 651 31.32 1.78 -13.49
N HIS A 652 30.74 2.35 -14.53
CA HIS A 652 29.56 3.18 -14.42
C HIS A 652 28.30 2.36 -14.74
N GLY A 653 27.66 1.74 -13.75
CA GLY A 653 26.54 0.80 -13.99
C GLY A 653 25.20 1.34 -14.50
N ASN A 654 25.20 2.45 -15.25
CA ASN A 654 24.10 2.77 -16.15
C ASN A 654 24.59 3.33 -17.50
N ASN A 655 25.88 3.15 -17.76
CA ASN A 655 26.60 3.54 -18.94
C ASN A 655 27.59 2.43 -19.30
N ALA A 656 27.18 1.57 -20.24
CA ALA A 656 27.90 0.37 -20.64
C ALA A 656 29.35 0.56 -21.10
N ASP A 657 29.81 1.79 -21.39
CA ASP A 657 31.18 2.10 -21.83
C ASP A 657 31.72 3.28 -20.99
N SER A 658 32.41 2.95 -19.90
CA SER A 658 32.81 3.92 -18.86
C SER A 658 33.88 4.90 -19.31
N ASP A 659 34.80 4.47 -20.17
CA ASP A 659 35.91 5.29 -20.65
C ASP A 659 35.70 5.86 -22.06
N GLY A 660 34.65 5.43 -22.74
CA GLY A 660 34.13 5.99 -23.99
C GLY A 660 34.93 5.58 -25.22
N ASP A 661 35.52 4.38 -25.21
CA ASP A 661 36.40 3.90 -26.27
C ASP A 661 35.68 3.04 -27.33
N GLY A 662 34.40 2.73 -27.09
CA GLY A 662 33.54 1.95 -27.96
C GLY A 662 33.49 0.46 -27.65
N LEU A 663 34.10 -0.01 -26.57
CA LEU A 663 33.85 -1.33 -25.99
C LEU A 663 33.02 -1.24 -24.72
N ASP A 664 32.12 -2.21 -24.55
CA ASP A 664 31.33 -2.30 -23.33
C ASP A 664 32.22 -2.82 -22.16
N ASP A 665 32.06 -2.31 -20.94
CA ASP A 665 32.94 -2.58 -19.80
C ASP A 665 32.98 -4.09 -19.46
N GLY A 666 31.81 -4.74 -19.40
CA GLY A 666 31.70 -6.20 -19.28
C GLY A 666 32.36 -6.96 -20.44
N GLY A 667 32.41 -6.35 -21.63
CA GLY A 667 33.12 -6.83 -22.81
C GLY A 667 34.64 -6.77 -22.69
N GLU A 668 35.20 -5.97 -21.78
CA GLU A 668 36.64 -5.90 -21.50
C GLU A 668 37.07 -6.88 -20.42
N VAL A 669 36.23 -7.03 -19.40
CA VAL A 669 36.53 -7.79 -18.19
C VAL A 669 36.10 -9.26 -18.30
N LEU A 670 34.83 -9.51 -18.63
CA LEU A 670 34.22 -10.85 -18.58
C LEU A 670 34.48 -11.65 -19.83
N PHE A 671 34.41 -10.99 -20.98
CA PHE A 671 34.62 -11.59 -22.28
C PHE A 671 35.97 -11.17 -22.80
N ILE A 672 36.84 -12.12 -23.14
CA ILE A 672 37.92 -11.81 -24.07
C ILE A 672 37.35 -12.20 -25.44
N PRO A 673 36.90 -11.24 -26.27
CA PRO A 673 36.18 -11.55 -27.51
C PRO A 673 37.00 -12.42 -28.46
N ARG A 674 38.33 -12.37 -28.29
CA ARG A 674 39.36 -12.96 -29.13
C ARG A 674 40.24 -13.94 -28.34
N PRO A 675 40.45 -15.18 -28.82
CA PRO A 675 41.32 -16.12 -28.13
C PRO A 675 42.78 -15.62 -28.10
N TRP A 676 43.52 -15.97 -27.04
CA TRP A 676 44.93 -15.58 -26.79
C TRP A 676 45.22 -14.11 -26.54
N GLN A 677 44.20 -13.26 -26.44
CA GLN A 677 44.35 -11.90 -25.94
C GLN A 677 44.15 -11.86 -24.41
N ALA A 678 44.67 -10.84 -23.73
CA ALA A 678 44.33 -10.56 -22.34
C ALA A 678 43.22 -9.49 -22.26
N ALA A 679 42.57 -9.36 -21.10
CA ALA A 679 41.59 -8.31 -20.84
C ALA A 679 42.23 -6.92 -20.95
N THR A 680 41.45 -5.95 -21.43
CA THR A 680 41.75 -4.51 -21.40
C THR A 680 41.21 -3.90 -20.11
N ASN A 681 41.36 -2.60 -19.94
CA ASN A 681 41.00 -1.91 -18.70
C ASN A 681 39.86 -0.93 -18.97
N PRO A 682 38.65 -1.17 -18.40
CA PRO A 682 37.44 -0.40 -18.70
C PRO A 682 37.40 1.05 -18.19
N LEU A 683 38.53 1.52 -17.66
CA LEU A 683 38.69 2.89 -17.18
C LEU A 683 39.77 3.64 -17.96
N ILE A 684 40.39 3.00 -18.94
CA ILE A 684 41.47 3.54 -19.77
C ILE A 684 41.21 3.17 -21.22
N ASN A 685 40.74 4.16 -21.97
CA ASN A 685 40.41 4.06 -23.38
C ASN A 685 41.54 3.66 -24.36
N ASP A 686 42.75 3.37 -23.87
CA ASP A 686 43.96 2.97 -24.61
C ASP A 686 44.87 2.27 -23.60
N THR A 687 44.66 0.96 -23.42
CA THR A 687 45.28 0.16 -22.37
C THR A 687 46.77 -0.06 -22.60
N ASP A 688 47.23 -0.12 -23.86
CA ASP A 688 48.63 -0.38 -24.19
C ASP A 688 49.47 0.89 -24.50
N GLU A 689 48.83 2.06 -24.45
CA GLU A 689 49.38 3.40 -24.65
C GLU A 689 50.01 3.63 -26.04
N ASP A 690 49.51 2.96 -27.08
CA ASP A 690 50.01 3.10 -28.45
C ASP A 690 49.27 4.15 -29.29
N GLY A 691 48.21 4.74 -28.73
CA GLY A 691 47.44 5.85 -29.31
C GLY A 691 46.29 5.42 -30.20
N GLN A 692 45.89 4.15 -30.13
CA GLN A 692 44.68 3.58 -30.71
C GLN A 692 43.71 3.20 -29.57
N PRO A 693 42.40 3.46 -29.68
CA PRO A 693 41.45 3.07 -28.64
C PRO A 693 41.19 1.55 -28.61
N ASP A 694 41.00 0.95 -27.43
CA ASP A 694 40.88 -0.51 -27.30
C ASP A 694 39.63 -1.05 -28.00
N GLY A 695 38.49 -0.36 -27.84
CA GLY A 695 37.24 -0.65 -28.55
C GLY A 695 37.38 -0.58 -30.06
N TRP A 696 38.20 0.35 -30.58
CA TRP A 696 38.53 0.40 -32.01
C TRP A 696 39.58 -0.62 -32.44
N GLU A 697 40.34 -1.27 -31.56
CA GLU A 697 41.26 -2.34 -31.96
C GLU A 697 40.66 -3.75 -31.85
N MET A 698 39.63 -3.89 -31.01
CA MET A 698 39.00 -5.18 -30.74
C MET A 698 37.82 -5.54 -31.64
N GLN A 699 37.14 -4.61 -32.31
CA GLN A 699 35.85 -4.85 -32.95
C GLN A 699 35.74 -6.23 -33.62
N VAL A 700 34.84 -7.03 -33.03
CA VAL A 700 34.47 -8.38 -33.47
C VAL A 700 33.02 -8.29 -33.95
N PHE A 701 32.72 -8.85 -35.13
CA PHE A 701 31.38 -8.76 -35.70
C PHE A 701 30.31 -9.37 -34.78
N SER A 702 29.48 -8.51 -34.20
CA SER A 702 28.35 -8.88 -33.34
C SER A 702 27.05 -8.46 -34.02
N ILE A 703 26.15 -9.42 -34.26
CA ILE A 703 24.81 -9.11 -34.81
C ILE A 703 23.99 -8.32 -33.78
N GLN A 704 24.29 -8.50 -32.49
CA GLN A 704 23.61 -7.85 -31.38
C GLN A 704 24.08 -6.39 -31.22
N GLN A 705 25.38 -6.13 -31.32
CA GLN A 705 25.97 -4.78 -31.17
C GLN A 705 26.16 -4.04 -32.51
N ASN A 706 25.90 -4.70 -33.66
CA ASN A 706 25.99 -4.12 -35.00
C ASN A 706 27.34 -3.45 -35.31
N THR A 707 28.44 -4.09 -34.89
CA THR A 707 29.82 -3.59 -35.03
C THR A 707 30.47 -4.07 -36.33
N ASN A 708 31.30 -3.20 -36.93
CA ASN A 708 32.25 -3.59 -38.00
C ASN A 708 33.43 -4.34 -37.38
N SER A 709 34.31 -4.96 -38.17
CA SER A 709 35.35 -5.85 -37.61
C SER A 709 36.73 -5.62 -38.20
N HIS A 710 37.77 -5.56 -37.36
CA HIS A 710 39.19 -5.62 -37.77
C HIS A 710 40.01 -6.70 -37.03
N SER A 711 39.33 -7.76 -36.60
CA SER A 711 39.90 -8.91 -35.88
C SER A 711 40.72 -9.87 -36.77
N LEU A 712 41.90 -9.43 -37.23
CA LEU A 712 42.80 -10.24 -38.07
C LEU A 712 43.91 -10.95 -37.27
N TRP A 713 43.93 -12.28 -37.32
CA TRP A 713 45.01 -13.10 -36.74
C TRP A 713 46.06 -13.45 -37.80
N ILE A 714 47.33 -13.14 -37.51
CA ILE A 714 48.43 -13.35 -38.46
C ILE A 714 49.35 -14.46 -37.95
N SER A 715 49.60 -15.45 -38.79
CA SER A 715 50.57 -16.50 -38.51
C SER A 715 51.51 -16.79 -39.67
N SER A 716 52.78 -17.00 -39.36
CA SER A 716 53.82 -17.39 -40.32
C SER A 716 54.03 -18.90 -40.41
N THR A 717 53.38 -19.68 -39.54
CA THR A 717 53.47 -21.14 -39.50
C THR A 717 52.09 -21.79 -39.32
N ASN A 718 51.98 -23.10 -39.53
CA ASN A 718 50.72 -23.80 -39.28
C ASN A 718 50.43 -23.84 -37.77
N TRP A 719 49.20 -23.52 -37.40
CA TRP A 719 48.78 -23.41 -36.01
C TRP A 719 47.41 -24.05 -35.79
N LEU A 720 47.05 -24.26 -34.52
CA LEU A 720 45.84 -24.97 -34.12
C LEU A 720 44.87 -23.97 -33.45
N PRO A 721 43.68 -23.71 -34.04
CA PRO A 721 42.68 -22.84 -33.44
C PRO A 721 42.12 -23.39 -32.11
N PRO A 722 41.49 -22.56 -31.26
CA PRO A 722 40.88 -23.04 -30.02
C PRO A 722 39.69 -23.95 -30.35
N GLY A 723 39.48 -25.00 -29.55
CA GLY A 723 38.42 -25.99 -29.81
C GLY A 723 38.80 -27.08 -30.81
N CYS A 724 40.03 -27.08 -31.32
CA CYS A 724 40.57 -28.09 -32.22
C CYS A 724 41.54 -29.04 -31.54
N ASP A 725 41.34 -30.34 -31.71
CA ASP A 725 42.19 -31.39 -31.12
C ASP A 725 43.33 -31.85 -32.05
N ASN A 726 43.23 -31.59 -33.36
CA ASN A 726 44.15 -32.14 -34.36
C ASN A 726 44.39 -31.22 -35.58
N MET A 727 45.67 -31.01 -35.91
CA MET A 727 46.15 -30.24 -37.07
C MET A 727 45.61 -30.74 -38.41
N PHE A 728 45.26 -32.03 -38.53
CA PHE A 728 44.74 -32.61 -39.78
C PHE A 728 43.25 -32.36 -40.03
N GLU A 729 42.46 -32.05 -38.98
CA GLU A 729 41.01 -31.88 -39.11
C GLU A 729 40.62 -30.40 -39.21
N CYS A 730 41.35 -29.51 -38.54
CA CYS A 730 41.03 -28.08 -38.48
C CYS A 730 42.26 -27.19 -38.22
N GLY A 731 43.47 -27.67 -38.53
CA GLY A 731 44.66 -26.82 -38.49
C GLY A 731 44.61 -25.76 -39.58
N LEU A 732 45.02 -24.54 -39.25
CA LEU A 732 45.04 -23.42 -40.18
C LEU A 732 46.46 -23.20 -40.72
N GLY A 733 46.53 -22.83 -42.00
CA GLY A 733 47.78 -22.52 -42.70
C GLY A 733 48.32 -21.13 -42.36
N PRO A 734 49.56 -20.82 -42.78
CA PRO A 734 50.13 -19.49 -42.64
C PRO A 734 49.36 -18.47 -43.49
N GLY A 735 49.09 -17.30 -42.93
CA GLY A 735 48.24 -16.26 -43.53
C GLY A 735 47.49 -15.43 -42.48
N GLY A 736 46.64 -14.53 -42.96
CA GLY A 736 45.78 -13.66 -42.15
C GLY A 736 44.35 -14.21 -42.09
N TRP A 737 43.91 -14.58 -40.90
CA TRP A 737 42.60 -15.20 -40.65
C TRP A 737 41.72 -14.27 -39.84
N VAL A 738 40.51 -13.98 -40.34
CA VAL A 738 39.57 -13.08 -39.64
C VAL A 738 38.76 -13.86 -38.61
N TRP A 739 38.72 -13.38 -37.37
CA TRP A 739 37.96 -13.99 -36.29
C TRP A 739 36.56 -13.39 -36.18
N THR A 740 35.53 -14.24 -36.21
CA THR A 740 34.12 -13.80 -36.21
C THR A 740 33.48 -13.82 -34.83
N ASN A 741 33.49 -14.94 -34.13
CA ASN A 741 33.12 -15.07 -32.72
C ASN A 741 33.47 -16.48 -32.24
N TYR A 742 33.29 -16.77 -30.96
CA TYR A 742 33.59 -18.08 -30.38
C TYR A 742 32.76 -19.24 -30.97
N VAL A 743 31.59 -18.98 -31.57
CA VAL A 743 30.68 -19.99 -32.13
C VAL A 743 31.00 -20.32 -33.60
N GLN A 744 31.26 -19.30 -34.42
CA GLN A 744 31.56 -19.41 -35.85
C GLN A 744 33.05 -19.65 -36.11
N GLY A 745 33.92 -19.21 -35.20
CA GLY A 745 35.37 -19.39 -35.26
C GLY A 745 36.06 -18.45 -36.26
N PHE A 746 37.15 -18.92 -36.86
CA PHE A 746 37.87 -18.19 -37.91
C PHE A 746 37.15 -18.33 -39.25
N SER A 747 36.90 -17.19 -39.90
CA SER A 747 36.32 -17.11 -41.24
C SER A 747 37.38 -17.33 -42.34
N THR A 748 36.92 -17.68 -43.54
CA THR A 748 37.74 -17.95 -44.72
C THR A 748 37.20 -17.16 -45.92
N SER A 749 38.06 -16.79 -46.87
CA SER A 749 37.68 -16.21 -48.16
C SER A 749 37.23 -17.24 -49.20
N GLY A 750 37.10 -18.52 -48.81
CA GLY A 750 36.80 -19.62 -49.73
C GLY A 750 38.06 -20.27 -50.29
N ASP A 751 38.05 -20.65 -51.56
CA ASP A 751 39.15 -21.34 -52.27
C ASP A 751 39.47 -20.53 -53.53
N ARG A 752 40.31 -19.49 -53.37
CA ARG A 752 40.66 -18.50 -54.42
C ARG A 752 41.55 -19.14 -55.49
N ASP A 753 42.39 -20.10 -55.11
CA ASP A 753 43.33 -20.75 -56.04
C ASP A 753 42.81 -22.09 -56.60
N GLY A 754 41.67 -22.59 -56.09
CA GLY A 754 40.97 -23.77 -56.58
C GLY A 754 41.62 -25.08 -56.17
N ASP A 755 42.42 -25.10 -55.09
CA ASP A 755 43.17 -26.26 -54.61
C ASP A 755 42.38 -27.19 -53.67
N GLY A 756 41.17 -26.78 -53.25
CA GLY A 756 40.27 -27.51 -52.36
C GLY A 756 40.56 -27.35 -50.87
N VAL A 757 41.49 -26.46 -50.50
CA VAL A 757 41.75 -25.99 -49.13
C VAL A 757 41.08 -24.62 -48.96
N MET A 758 40.69 -24.30 -47.74
CA MET A 758 40.17 -22.97 -47.42
C MET A 758 41.34 -21.99 -47.26
N ASP A 759 41.22 -20.84 -47.91
CA ASP A 759 42.23 -19.79 -47.94
C ASP A 759 42.02 -18.76 -46.82
N PRO A 760 43.13 -18.17 -46.32
CA PRO A 760 43.08 -16.99 -45.47
C PRO A 760 42.54 -15.78 -46.24
N LYS A 761 42.03 -14.75 -45.55
CA LYS A 761 41.59 -13.48 -46.17
C LYS A 761 42.73 -12.84 -46.96
N TYR A 762 43.92 -12.80 -46.34
CA TYR A 762 45.16 -12.34 -46.99
C TYR A 762 46.24 -13.43 -46.94
N PHE A 763 46.93 -13.62 -48.07
CA PHE A 763 48.16 -14.40 -48.10
C PHE A 763 49.35 -13.57 -47.59
N LEU A 764 50.39 -14.22 -47.07
CA LEU A 764 51.59 -13.53 -46.52
C LEU A 764 52.31 -12.61 -47.52
N HIS A 765 52.09 -12.78 -48.83
CA HIS A 765 52.68 -11.92 -49.85
C HIS A 765 51.79 -10.73 -50.25
N GLU A 766 50.53 -10.72 -49.82
CA GLU A 766 49.58 -9.63 -50.01
C GLU A 766 49.72 -8.61 -48.87
N MET A 767 50.11 -9.05 -47.67
CA MET A 767 50.32 -8.17 -46.49
C MET A 767 51.71 -7.53 -46.45
N ASN A 768 51.80 -6.31 -45.90
CA ASN A 768 53.05 -5.60 -45.64
C ASN A 768 53.62 -5.90 -44.24
N LEU A 769 54.25 -7.06 -44.11
CA LEU A 769 54.83 -7.51 -42.82
C LEU A 769 56.22 -6.89 -42.51
N SER A 770 56.56 -5.75 -43.13
CA SER A 770 57.88 -5.16 -42.99
C SER A 770 58.06 -4.44 -41.65
N GLY A 771 58.78 -5.09 -40.71
CA GLY A 771 58.96 -4.57 -39.35
C GLY A 771 57.96 -5.14 -38.34
N PHE A 772 56.91 -5.84 -38.80
CA PHE A 772 55.96 -6.58 -37.98
C PHE A 772 56.58 -7.89 -37.48
N VAL A 773 56.70 -8.08 -36.16
CA VAL A 773 57.35 -9.25 -35.55
C VAL A 773 56.30 -10.29 -35.16
N ILE A 774 56.26 -11.40 -35.90
CA ILE A 774 55.28 -12.48 -35.65
C ILE A 774 55.92 -13.59 -34.80
N PRO A 775 55.36 -13.94 -33.62
CA PRO A 775 55.74 -15.12 -32.85
C PRO A 775 55.50 -16.42 -33.62
N ASN A 776 56.11 -17.55 -33.19
CA ASN A 776 55.90 -18.84 -33.86
C ASN A 776 54.44 -19.30 -33.85
N ASP A 777 53.69 -18.90 -32.83
CA ASP A 777 52.28 -19.30 -32.64
C ASP A 777 51.30 -18.31 -33.28
N GLY A 778 51.77 -17.19 -33.85
CA GLY A 778 50.96 -16.08 -34.38
C GLY A 778 50.77 -14.93 -33.37
N ARG A 779 50.16 -13.83 -33.82
CA ARG A 779 49.63 -12.74 -32.98
C ARG A 779 48.47 -12.03 -33.69
N TRP A 780 47.67 -11.26 -32.95
CA TRP A 780 46.68 -10.34 -33.52
C TRP A 780 47.39 -9.21 -34.28
N ALA A 781 46.75 -8.73 -35.36
CA ALA A 781 47.19 -7.57 -36.12
C ALA A 781 47.18 -6.31 -35.25
N LEU A 782 46.11 -6.15 -34.47
CA LEU A 782 45.84 -5.12 -33.48
C LEU A 782 45.60 -5.77 -32.13
N ASP A 783 46.33 -5.36 -31.11
CA ASP A 783 46.36 -6.00 -29.80
C ASP A 783 46.43 -4.96 -28.67
N PRO A 784 45.29 -4.42 -28.21
CA PRO A 784 45.23 -3.37 -27.19
C PRO A 784 45.58 -3.87 -25.77
N ALA A 785 45.86 -5.16 -25.61
CA ALA A 785 46.07 -5.75 -24.31
C ALA A 785 47.33 -5.20 -23.63
N TYR A 786 47.24 -4.96 -22.32
CA TYR A 786 48.35 -4.40 -21.54
C TYR A 786 49.67 -5.18 -21.74
N GLY A 787 50.68 -4.48 -22.29
CA GLY A 787 52.01 -5.04 -22.52
C GLY A 787 52.16 -5.85 -23.81
N SER A 788 51.21 -5.73 -24.73
CA SER A 788 51.32 -6.10 -26.15
C SER A 788 52.51 -5.37 -26.83
N MET A 789 52.74 -5.68 -28.11
CA MET A 789 53.69 -4.93 -28.93
C MET A 789 52.92 -3.83 -29.67
N THR A 790 53.36 -2.57 -29.54
CA THR A 790 52.81 -1.44 -30.30
C THR A 790 52.61 -1.79 -31.77
N ASP A 791 51.42 -1.57 -32.31
CA ASP A 791 51.08 -1.89 -33.69
C ASP A 791 50.48 -0.74 -34.51
N ASN A 792 50.31 0.42 -33.90
CA ASN A 792 49.96 1.70 -34.53
C ASN A 792 50.76 2.10 -35.80
N ILE A 793 52.04 1.72 -35.91
CA ILE A 793 52.94 2.13 -37.02
C ILE A 793 52.97 1.14 -38.19
N PHE A 794 52.20 0.07 -38.14
CA PHE A 794 52.13 -0.90 -39.22
C PHE A 794 51.01 -0.57 -40.21
N ASP A 795 51.07 -1.23 -41.36
CA ASP A 795 50.15 -1.15 -42.49
C ASP A 795 49.97 -2.62 -42.87
N ILE A 796 48.88 -3.24 -42.43
CA ILE A 796 48.77 -4.70 -42.44
C ILE A 796 48.07 -5.23 -43.69
N ASP A 797 47.08 -4.50 -44.20
CA ASP A 797 46.36 -4.78 -45.44
C ASP A 797 47.04 -4.20 -46.69
N ASN A 798 48.13 -3.44 -46.53
CA ASN A 798 49.02 -2.99 -47.61
C ASN A 798 48.33 -2.03 -48.60
N ASP A 799 47.47 -1.17 -48.08
CA ASP A 799 46.75 -0.12 -48.81
C ASP A 799 47.52 1.23 -48.82
N THR A 800 48.66 1.28 -48.11
CA THR A 800 49.55 2.43 -47.89
C THR A 800 49.16 3.42 -46.79
N LEU A 801 48.04 3.18 -46.10
CA LEU A 801 47.66 3.87 -44.88
C LEU A 801 48.26 3.12 -43.67
N MET A 802 48.65 3.86 -42.63
CA MET A 802 49.14 3.23 -41.39
C MET A 802 48.00 3.13 -40.40
N ASN A 803 47.92 2.06 -39.62
CA ASN A 803 46.86 1.81 -38.64
C ASN A 803 46.51 3.05 -37.78
N GLN A 804 47.52 3.80 -37.30
CA GLN A 804 47.27 5.03 -36.51
C GLN A 804 46.48 6.13 -37.24
N LEU A 805 46.58 6.21 -38.57
CA LEU A 805 45.85 7.18 -39.40
C LEU A 805 44.44 6.70 -39.75
N GLU A 806 44.14 5.43 -39.51
CA GLU A 806 42.86 4.79 -39.79
C GLU A 806 41.89 4.93 -38.62
N ALA A 807 42.41 5.27 -37.44
CA ALA A 807 41.63 5.51 -36.23
C ALA A 807 40.43 6.47 -36.46
N PRO A 808 39.35 6.37 -35.65
CA PRO A 808 38.12 7.15 -35.85
C PRO A 808 38.33 8.67 -35.78
N ASP A 809 39.32 9.13 -35.01
CA ASP A 809 39.69 10.54 -34.88
C ASP A 809 40.54 11.08 -36.06
N ARG A 810 40.77 10.24 -37.07
CA ARG A 810 41.53 10.54 -38.30
C ARG A 810 40.68 10.24 -39.53
N TRP A 811 40.92 9.13 -40.22
CA TRP A 811 40.22 8.72 -41.45
C TRP A 811 39.14 7.67 -41.22
N ASN A 812 38.95 7.14 -40.00
CA ASN A 812 37.84 6.24 -39.67
C ASN A 812 37.69 5.09 -40.67
N THR A 813 38.81 4.45 -40.99
CA THR A 813 38.92 3.33 -41.92
C THR A 813 39.17 2.03 -41.16
N ASN A 814 39.04 0.91 -41.84
CA ASN A 814 39.23 -0.41 -41.29
C ASN A 814 40.68 -0.88 -41.56
N PRO A 815 41.54 -0.96 -40.54
CA PRO A 815 42.97 -1.23 -40.69
C PRO A 815 43.32 -2.65 -41.13
N VAL A 816 42.34 -3.51 -41.38
CA VAL A 816 42.57 -4.86 -41.93
C VAL A 816 41.74 -5.08 -43.18
N ASN A 817 41.23 -4.03 -43.79
CA ASN A 817 40.48 -4.07 -45.02
C ASN A 817 40.87 -2.88 -45.90
N ASP A 818 41.57 -3.19 -46.98
CA ASP A 818 42.20 -2.25 -47.91
C ASP A 818 41.25 -1.30 -48.66
N ASP A 819 39.94 -1.48 -48.56
CA ASP A 819 38.88 -0.70 -49.22
C ASP A 819 37.66 -0.68 -48.26
N THR A 820 37.58 0.35 -47.41
CA THR A 820 36.64 0.41 -46.29
C THR A 820 35.20 0.63 -46.74
N ASP A 821 34.95 1.51 -47.70
CA ASP A 821 33.62 1.88 -48.14
C ASP A 821 33.09 1.09 -49.35
N GLY A 822 33.97 0.32 -50.00
CA GLY A 822 33.64 -0.62 -51.07
C GLY A 822 33.53 0.01 -52.45
N ASP A 823 34.11 1.20 -52.66
CA ASP A 823 34.08 1.92 -53.93
C ASP A 823 35.16 1.46 -54.95
N LYS A 824 36.05 0.54 -54.50
CA LYS A 824 37.21 -0.07 -55.19
C LYS A 824 38.50 0.76 -55.18
N LEU A 825 38.54 1.88 -54.49
CA LEU A 825 39.76 2.62 -54.22
C LEU A 825 40.35 2.14 -52.89
N PRO A 826 41.69 2.01 -52.79
CA PRO A 826 42.32 1.72 -51.52
C PRO A 826 42.38 2.95 -50.61
N ASP A 827 42.12 2.76 -49.31
CA ASP A 827 41.96 3.87 -48.38
C ASP A 827 43.20 4.80 -48.38
N GLY A 828 44.41 4.25 -48.33
CA GLY A 828 45.66 5.01 -48.38
C GLY A 828 45.88 5.79 -49.68
N TRP A 829 45.36 5.30 -50.80
CA TRP A 829 45.42 6.00 -52.10
C TRP A 829 44.52 7.23 -52.09
N GLU A 830 43.31 7.09 -51.57
CA GLU A 830 42.34 8.17 -51.43
C GLU A 830 42.83 9.26 -50.49
N VAL A 831 43.35 8.87 -49.32
CA VAL A 831 43.95 9.80 -48.34
C VAL A 831 45.06 10.64 -48.97
N PHE A 832 45.91 10.01 -49.79
CA PHE A 832 47.01 10.70 -50.45
C PHE A 832 46.51 11.78 -51.41
N TYR A 833 45.60 11.44 -52.33
CA TYR A 833 45.09 12.37 -53.34
C TYR A 833 44.11 13.40 -52.78
N SER A 834 43.30 13.03 -51.79
CA SER A 834 42.48 13.96 -51.02
C SER A 834 43.34 15.02 -50.31
N GLY A 835 44.45 14.60 -49.69
CA GLY A 835 45.43 15.52 -49.10
C GLY A 835 46.09 16.45 -50.13
N GLU A 836 46.40 15.94 -51.31
CA GLU A 836 46.98 16.73 -52.40
C GLU A 836 45.97 17.72 -53.00
N ALA A 837 44.72 17.33 -53.21
CA ALA A 837 43.64 18.20 -53.70
C ALA A 837 43.39 19.40 -52.78
N ILE A 838 43.38 19.16 -51.46
CA ILE A 838 43.24 20.21 -50.44
C ILE A 838 44.48 21.12 -50.43
N SER A 839 45.68 20.55 -50.56
CA SER A 839 46.95 21.31 -50.60
C SER A 839 47.05 22.23 -51.82
N LEU A 840 46.57 21.76 -52.97
CA LEU A 840 46.49 22.53 -54.22
C LEU A 840 45.35 23.55 -54.22
N GLY A 841 44.42 23.45 -53.27
CA GLY A 841 43.27 24.35 -53.12
C GLY A 841 42.22 24.18 -54.21
N ILE A 842 42.11 22.96 -54.76
CA ILE A 842 41.11 22.59 -55.78
C ILE A 842 39.73 22.51 -55.12
N VAL A 843 39.68 21.96 -53.91
CA VAL A 843 38.50 21.87 -53.05
C VAL A 843 38.67 22.70 -51.78
N ASP A 844 37.55 23.17 -51.22
CA ASP A 844 37.58 23.90 -49.95
C ASP A 844 37.13 23.00 -48.79
N ASN A 845 38.00 22.94 -47.78
CA ASN A 845 37.79 22.11 -46.60
C ASN A 845 36.47 22.44 -45.86
N ASN A 846 35.93 23.66 -45.98
CA ASN A 846 34.68 24.01 -45.28
C ASN A 846 33.43 23.44 -45.95
N SER A 847 33.43 23.28 -47.28
CA SER A 847 32.28 22.68 -47.98
C SER A 847 32.24 21.17 -47.77
N LEU A 848 33.39 20.49 -47.81
CA LEU A 848 33.48 19.05 -47.56
C LEU A 848 33.11 18.69 -46.11
N ASN A 849 33.64 19.43 -45.12
CA ASN A 849 33.24 19.25 -43.71
C ASN A 849 31.74 19.49 -43.45
N ALA A 850 31.06 20.27 -44.29
CA ALA A 850 29.61 20.48 -44.16
C ALA A 850 28.80 19.29 -44.70
N LEU A 851 29.39 18.46 -45.56
CA LEU A 851 28.85 17.21 -46.07
C LEU A 851 29.23 16.01 -45.21
N GLY A 852 30.24 16.16 -44.35
CA GLY A 852 30.76 15.11 -43.46
C GLY A 852 32.05 14.46 -43.97
N ALA A 853 32.45 14.77 -45.21
CA ALA A 853 33.67 14.25 -45.82
C ALA A 853 34.92 15.07 -45.42
N ARG A 854 36.03 14.36 -45.20
CA ARG A 854 37.38 14.89 -44.89
C ARG A 854 38.22 15.14 -46.13
N GLY A 855 37.76 14.66 -47.29
CA GLY A 855 38.37 14.82 -48.60
C GLY A 855 37.33 14.76 -49.72
N PRO A 856 37.72 15.04 -50.98
CA PRO A 856 36.89 14.76 -52.15
C PRO A 856 36.75 13.26 -52.47
N MET A 857 37.66 12.43 -51.95
CA MET A 857 37.61 10.97 -51.95
C MET A 857 37.92 10.55 -50.50
N ASP A 858 36.91 10.57 -49.62
CA ASP A 858 37.04 10.19 -48.22
C ASP A 858 36.77 8.69 -48.09
N PRO A 859 37.78 7.88 -47.69
CA PRO A 859 37.70 6.40 -47.69
C PRO A 859 36.66 5.80 -46.74
N ALA A 860 36.01 6.62 -45.90
CA ALA A 860 34.88 6.16 -45.08
C ALA A 860 33.51 6.40 -45.72
N MET A 861 33.48 6.99 -46.92
CA MET A 861 32.26 7.44 -47.61
C MET A 861 32.29 7.08 -49.08
N ILE A 862 31.49 6.09 -49.47
CA ILE A 862 31.34 5.65 -50.88
C ILE A 862 31.05 6.77 -51.89
N ASP A 863 30.45 7.88 -51.45
CA ASP A 863 30.14 9.08 -52.24
C ASP A 863 30.37 10.31 -51.34
N SER A 864 31.55 10.93 -51.48
CA SER A 864 32.03 11.99 -50.59
C SER A 864 31.32 13.33 -50.79
N ASP A 865 30.84 13.62 -52.00
CA ASP A 865 30.20 14.89 -52.35
C ASP A 865 28.65 14.82 -52.43
N LEU A 866 28.10 13.61 -52.28
CA LEU A 866 26.69 13.25 -52.25
C LEU A 866 25.94 13.58 -53.56
N ASP A 867 26.62 13.51 -54.70
CA ASP A 867 26.02 13.74 -56.02
C ASP A 867 25.35 12.48 -56.63
N GLY A 868 25.56 11.31 -56.00
CA GLY A 868 25.00 10.03 -56.38
C GLY A 868 25.88 9.19 -57.30
N VAL A 869 27.16 9.55 -57.47
CA VAL A 869 28.20 8.76 -58.13
C VAL A 869 29.24 8.36 -57.07
N ASP A 870 29.63 7.09 -57.05
CA ASP A 870 30.64 6.61 -56.10
C ASP A 870 32.01 7.24 -56.43
N ASP A 871 32.85 7.52 -55.43
CA ASP A 871 34.13 8.23 -55.61
C ASP A 871 35.06 7.51 -56.62
N GLY A 872 35.14 6.18 -56.57
CA GLY A 872 35.86 5.37 -57.56
C GLY A 872 35.34 5.44 -59.00
N GLN A 873 34.07 5.82 -59.20
CA GLN A 873 33.44 6.00 -60.51
C GLN A 873 33.35 7.47 -60.95
N GLU A 874 33.82 8.40 -60.12
CA GLU A 874 33.87 9.82 -60.45
C GLU A 874 35.02 10.14 -61.40
N ASP A 875 34.88 11.23 -62.17
CA ASP A 875 35.95 11.87 -62.94
C ASP A 875 36.11 13.29 -62.39
N PHE A 876 36.97 13.41 -61.39
CA PHE A 876 37.06 14.60 -60.56
C PHE A 876 37.73 15.78 -61.30
N ASP A 877 38.78 15.52 -62.07
CA ASP A 877 39.55 16.56 -62.78
C ASP A 877 39.10 16.81 -64.24
N ARG A 878 38.22 15.95 -64.77
CA ARG A 878 37.55 16.04 -66.07
C ARG A 878 38.53 16.02 -67.23
N ASP A 879 39.53 15.18 -67.12
CA ASP A 879 40.60 15.02 -68.08
C ASP A 879 40.28 14.00 -69.19
N GLY A 880 39.12 13.34 -69.08
CA GLY A 880 38.55 12.46 -70.08
C GLY A 880 38.38 13.09 -71.48
N LEU A 881 37.94 12.27 -72.43
CA LEU A 881 37.83 12.72 -73.82
C LEU A 881 36.62 13.65 -74.01
N ASN A 882 36.87 14.81 -74.62
CA ASN A 882 35.81 15.77 -74.89
C ASN A 882 34.68 15.16 -75.76
N ARG A 883 33.52 14.92 -75.15
CA ARG A 883 32.34 14.35 -75.81
C ARG A 883 31.88 15.08 -77.06
N THR A 884 31.99 16.41 -77.07
CA THR A 884 31.61 17.18 -78.27
C THR A 884 32.53 16.84 -79.45
N ASN A 885 33.82 16.64 -79.20
CA ASN A 885 34.75 16.18 -80.23
C ASN A 885 34.48 14.74 -80.64
N LEU A 886 34.16 13.85 -79.69
CA LEU A 886 33.78 12.46 -79.99
C LEU A 886 32.51 12.40 -80.85
N LEU A 887 31.48 13.18 -80.51
CA LEU A 887 30.24 13.27 -81.29
C LEU A 887 30.50 13.81 -82.70
N TYR A 888 31.29 14.87 -82.87
CA TYR A 888 31.66 15.34 -84.21
C TYR A 888 32.52 14.35 -85.00
N ARG A 889 33.21 13.43 -84.32
CA ARG A 889 34.11 12.44 -84.91
C ARG A 889 33.40 11.15 -85.33
N TYR A 890 32.59 10.57 -84.46
CA TYR A 890 31.91 9.29 -84.63
C TYR A 890 30.43 9.44 -85.01
N CYS A 891 29.83 10.61 -84.77
CA CYS A 891 28.45 10.92 -85.14
C CYS A 891 28.27 12.35 -85.68
N PRO A 892 28.92 12.75 -86.78
CA PRO A 892 28.91 14.13 -87.27
C PRO A 892 27.51 14.73 -87.49
N GLY A 893 26.51 13.87 -87.71
CA GLY A 893 25.10 14.23 -87.91
C GLY A 893 24.24 14.40 -86.65
N TRP A 894 24.82 14.29 -85.45
CA TRP A 894 24.08 14.28 -84.18
C TRP A 894 23.23 15.54 -83.93
N ASP A 895 23.62 16.69 -84.48
CA ASP A 895 22.97 17.99 -84.31
C ASP A 895 21.99 18.37 -85.44
N ASP A 896 21.94 17.59 -86.53
CA ASP A 896 21.05 17.82 -87.69
C ASP A 896 20.02 16.69 -87.87
N PRO A 897 18.74 16.91 -87.52
CA PRO A 897 17.68 15.91 -87.71
C PRO A 897 17.39 15.57 -89.20
N GLN A 898 18.03 16.26 -90.16
CA GLN A 898 17.94 15.97 -91.59
C GLN A 898 19.14 15.17 -92.13
N ASN A 899 20.23 15.03 -91.37
CA ASN A 899 21.43 14.31 -91.78
C ASN A 899 22.01 13.50 -90.60
N ALA A 900 21.48 12.30 -90.36
CA ALA A 900 21.94 11.41 -89.30
C ALA A 900 23.09 10.50 -89.79
N GLU A 901 24.21 11.09 -90.22
CA GLU A 901 25.44 10.33 -90.48
C GLU A 901 26.11 10.03 -89.13
N CYS A 902 25.91 8.81 -88.65
CA CYS A 902 26.30 8.36 -87.31
C CYS A 902 26.82 6.93 -87.36
N HIS A 903 28.10 6.74 -87.04
CA HIS A 903 28.74 5.42 -86.99
C HIS A 903 28.57 4.76 -85.63
N ILE A 904 28.53 5.56 -84.56
CA ILE A 904 28.21 5.12 -83.20
C ILE A 904 27.07 6.00 -82.67
N ASP A 905 25.88 5.41 -82.54
CA ASP A 905 24.65 6.12 -82.14
C ASP A 905 24.66 6.47 -80.64
N PRO A 906 24.70 7.76 -80.26
CA PRO A 906 24.71 8.18 -78.86
C PRO A 906 23.40 7.87 -78.12
N MET A 907 22.30 7.58 -78.83
CA MET A 907 21.01 7.21 -78.21
C MET A 907 20.84 5.69 -78.01
N GLY A 908 21.72 4.86 -78.57
CA GLY A 908 21.70 3.42 -78.36
C GLY A 908 22.40 3.03 -77.06
N ASP A 909 21.99 1.92 -76.42
CA ASP A 909 22.57 1.46 -75.14
C ASP A 909 24.10 1.27 -75.22
N TYR A 910 24.62 0.82 -76.37
CA TYR A 910 26.06 0.64 -76.60
C TYR A 910 26.79 1.96 -76.86
N GLY A 911 26.23 2.84 -77.68
CA GLY A 911 26.87 4.12 -77.99
C GLY A 911 26.78 5.13 -76.85
N LYS A 912 25.72 5.05 -76.02
CA LYS A 912 25.65 5.82 -74.77
C LYS A 912 26.84 5.47 -73.86
N ARG A 913 27.09 4.18 -73.62
CA ARG A 913 28.27 3.71 -72.87
C ARG A 913 29.58 4.15 -73.51
N PHE A 914 29.72 4.05 -74.85
CA PHE A 914 30.91 4.52 -75.55
C PHE A 914 31.24 5.99 -75.28
N TYR A 915 30.25 6.88 -75.33
CA TYR A 915 30.51 8.30 -75.12
C TYR A 915 30.60 8.68 -73.64
N ASP A 916 29.89 7.99 -72.75
CA ASP A 916 29.91 8.27 -71.32
C ASP A 916 31.20 7.70 -70.68
N ASP A 917 31.61 6.45 -70.98
CA ASP A 917 32.84 5.81 -70.48
C ASP A 917 34.12 6.49 -71.00
N LEU A 918 34.07 7.17 -72.16
CA LEU A 918 35.21 7.92 -72.69
C LEU A 918 35.22 9.38 -72.25
N GLU A 919 34.07 9.94 -71.89
CA GLU A 919 33.97 11.31 -71.37
C GLU A 919 34.44 11.37 -69.92
N ASN A 920 34.18 10.29 -69.15
CA ASN A 920 34.54 10.18 -67.76
C ASN A 920 35.72 9.20 -67.63
N TYR A 921 36.93 9.71 -67.46
CA TYR A 921 38.06 8.87 -67.09
C TYR A 921 38.04 8.72 -65.58
N THR A 922 37.66 7.54 -65.09
CA THR A 922 37.28 7.40 -63.68
C THR A 922 38.49 7.30 -62.76
N ASN A 923 38.36 7.76 -61.52
CA ASN A 923 39.39 7.68 -60.49
C ASN A 923 39.95 6.24 -60.33
N PHE A 924 39.10 5.21 -60.44
CA PHE A 924 39.54 3.81 -60.41
C PHE A 924 40.40 3.42 -61.62
N GLU A 925 40.06 3.88 -62.83
CA GLU A 925 40.87 3.65 -64.03
C GLU A 925 42.21 4.38 -63.95
N GLU A 926 42.22 5.56 -63.34
CA GLU A 926 43.46 6.31 -63.08
C GLU A 926 44.39 5.58 -62.14
N MET A 927 43.85 5.02 -61.04
CA MET A 927 44.62 4.17 -60.14
C MET A 927 45.25 2.99 -60.88
N GLN A 928 44.49 2.30 -61.75
CA GLN A 928 45.00 1.14 -62.50
C GLN A 928 46.13 1.50 -63.47
N ASN A 929 46.07 2.69 -64.07
CA ASN A 929 47.06 3.16 -65.06
C ASN A 929 48.18 3.98 -64.42
N GLY A 930 48.06 4.36 -63.15
CA GLY A 930 49.04 5.14 -62.40
C GLY A 930 49.04 6.64 -62.75
N THR A 931 47.89 7.19 -63.13
CA THR A 931 47.65 8.62 -63.37
C THR A 931 47.00 9.27 -62.14
N SER A 932 46.88 10.60 -62.13
CA SER A 932 46.49 11.37 -60.94
C SER A 932 45.06 11.91 -61.04
N PRO A 933 44.14 11.54 -60.13
CA PRO A 933 42.72 11.89 -60.19
C PRO A 933 42.37 13.37 -59.99
N ILE A 934 43.36 14.16 -59.62
CA ILE A 934 43.20 15.58 -59.29
C ILE A 934 43.98 16.48 -60.26
N LEU A 935 44.79 15.88 -61.14
CA LEU A 935 45.67 16.60 -62.05
C LEU A 935 45.46 16.05 -63.45
N ASN A 936 44.82 16.87 -64.28
CA ASN A 936 44.52 16.50 -65.65
C ASN A 936 45.73 16.25 -66.57
N ASP A 937 46.97 16.32 -66.09
CA ASP A 937 48.22 16.10 -66.84
C ASP A 937 49.30 15.71 -65.83
N THR A 938 49.38 14.40 -65.52
CA THR A 938 50.24 13.84 -64.48
C THR A 938 51.73 14.05 -64.77
N ASP A 939 52.15 13.89 -66.03
CA ASP A 939 53.56 13.91 -66.42
C ASP A 939 54.05 15.29 -66.92
N GLY A 940 53.11 16.23 -67.11
CA GLY A 940 53.34 17.63 -67.44
C GLY A 940 53.69 17.87 -68.91
N ASP A 941 53.36 16.94 -69.80
CA ASP A 941 53.71 16.99 -71.22
C ASP A 941 52.68 17.74 -72.10
N GLN A 942 51.59 18.23 -71.49
CA GLN A 942 50.44 18.93 -72.07
C GLN A 942 49.37 18.04 -72.71
N TRP A 943 49.46 16.72 -72.57
CA TRP A 943 48.36 15.81 -72.86
C TRP A 943 47.56 15.56 -71.59
N PHE A 944 46.25 15.35 -71.75
CA PHE A 944 45.43 14.93 -70.63
C PHE A 944 45.55 13.42 -70.44
N ASP A 945 45.54 12.93 -69.21
CA ASP A 945 45.89 11.54 -68.89
C ASP A 945 44.90 10.57 -69.53
N GLY A 946 43.59 10.84 -69.43
CA GLY A 946 42.55 10.08 -70.12
C GLY A 946 42.74 10.07 -71.65
N SER A 947 43.23 11.17 -72.22
CA SER A 947 43.57 11.24 -73.64
C SER A 947 44.84 10.47 -73.98
N GLU A 948 45.83 10.49 -73.09
CA GLU A 948 47.09 9.81 -73.26
C GLU A 948 46.88 8.30 -73.25
N VAL A 949 46.25 7.77 -72.20
CA VAL A 949 45.94 6.34 -72.07
C VAL A 949 45.10 5.84 -73.23
N PHE A 950 44.09 6.61 -73.66
CA PHE A 950 43.25 6.20 -74.78
C PHE A 950 44.01 6.13 -76.11
N HIS A 951 44.90 7.09 -76.41
CA HIS A 951 45.60 7.21 -77.69
C HIS A 951 46.96 6.50 -77.74
N GLN A 952 47.37 5.84 -76.66
CA GLN A 952 48.57 5.01 -76.65
C GLN A 952 48.42 3.81 -77.58
N ASP A 953 49.51 3.43 -78.24
CA ASP A 953 49.61 2.25 -79.10
C ASP A 953 50.58 1.29 -78.41
N GLN A 954 50.03 0.37 -77.61
CA GLN A 954 50.79 -0.46 -76.67
C GLN A 954 51.64 -1.52 -77.39
N ASP A 955 51.17 -2.02 -78.53
CA ASP A 955 51.86 -3.06 -79.30
C ASP A 955 52.46 -2.58 -80.65
N GLY A 956 52.19 -1.33 -81.03
CA GLY A 956 52.78 -0.66 -82.19
C GLY A 956 52.09 -1.01 -83.52
N ASP A 957 50.87 -1.53 -83.52
CA ASP A 957 50.16 -1.95 -84.71
C ASP A 957 49.41 -0.81 -85.43
N GLY A 958 49.33 0.35 -84.78
CA GLY A 958 48.73 1.58 -85.27
C GLY A 958 47.22 1.69 -85.04
N MET A 959 46.65 0.86 -84.17
CA MET A 959 45.39 1.12 -83.46
C MET A 959 45.67 1.85 -82.13
N TRP A 960 44.61 2.26 -81.45
CA TRP A 960 44.71 2.95 -80.18
C TRP A 960 44.20 2.03 -79.08
N ALA A 961 44.96 1.88 -78.00
CA ALA A 961 44.70 0.93 -76.92
C ALA A 961 43.32 1.14 -76.28
N GLY A 962 42.89 2.38 -76.07
CA GLY A 962 41.55 2.67 -75.53
C GLY A 962 40.42 2.35 -76.53
N TRP A 963 40.67 2.46 -77.82
CA TRP A 963 39.72 2.02 -78.85
C TRP A 963 39.65 0.49 -78.93
N GLU A 964 40.80 -0.19 -78.81
CA GLU A 964 40.88 -1.64 -78.78
C GLU A 964 40.15 -2.22 -77.58
N TYR A 965 40.44 -1.70 -76.39
CA TYR A 965 39.79 -2.08 -75.14
C TYR A 965 38.26 -1.99 -75.24
N PHE A 966 37.72 -0.88 -75.74
CA PHE A 966 36.27 -0.69 -75.85
C PHE A 966 35.56 -1.69 -76.78
N PHE A 967 36.25 -2.13 -77.84
CA PHE A 967 35.71 -3.10 -78.80
C PHE A 967 36.09 -4.56 -78.49
N ASP A 968 36.53 -4.86 -77.25
CA ASP A 968 36.98 -6.18 -76.81
C ASP A 968 38.14 -6.74 -77.67
N PHE A 969 39.04 -5.87 -78.11
CA PHE A 969 40.34 -6.23 -78.71
C PHE A 969 41.42 -6.23 -77.63
N ASP A 970 42.52 -6.95 -77.85
CA ASP A 970 43.59 -7.06 -76.84
C ASP A 970 44.66 -6.02 -77.17
N PRO A 971 44.81 -4.93 -76.40
CA PRO A 971 45.76 -3.86 -76.70
C PRO A 971 47.23 -4.30 -76.77
N PHE A 972 47.53 -5.55 -76.37
CA PHE A 972 48.86 -6.12 -76.42
C PHE A 972 49.03 -7.19 -77.53
N ASP A 973 48.01 -7.47 -78.36
CA ASP A 973 48.07 -8.43 -79.48
C ASP A 973 47.92 -7.77 -80.87
N PRO A 974 49.03 -7.55 -81.62
CA PRO A 974 49.04 -6.76 -82.87
C PRO A 974 48.39 -7.47 -84.06
N ALA A 975 47.77 -8.63 -83.84
CA ALA A 975 47.13 -9.44 -84.86
C ALA A 975 45.71 -8.97 -85.17
N ASP A 976 45.01 -8.39 -84.21
CA ASP A 976 43.61 -7.99 -84.33
C ASP A 976 43.41 -6.78 -85.26
N ALA A 977 44.40 -5.90 -85.45
CA ALA A 977 44.36 -4.85 -86.49
C ALA A 977 44.06 -5.38 -87.89
N ASN A 978 44.47 -6.61 -88.20
CA ASN A 978 44.36 -7.23 -89.51
C ASN A 978 43.10 -8.09 -89.68
N ILE A 979 42.18 -8.06 -88.72
CA ILE A 979 40.93 -8.81 -88.75
C ILE A 979 39.80 -7.89 -89.25
N ASP A 980 38.88 -8.47 -90.02
CA ASP A 980 37.58 -7.88 -90.41
C ASP A 980 36.54 -8.51 -89.49
N SER A 981 36.16 -7.80 -88.43
CA SER A 981 35.42 -8.37 -87.29
C SER A 981 33.92 -8.48 -87.55
N ASP A 982 33.35 -7.61 -88.37
CA ASP A 982 31.91 -7.59 -88.67
C ASP A 982 31.56 -8.11 -90.08
N GLY A 983 32.56 -8.31 -90.95
CA GLY A 983 32.44 -8.89 -92.28
C GLY A 983 31.97 -7.91 -93.35
N ASP A 984 32.12 -6.61 -93.14
CA ASP A 984 31.77 -5.54 -94.10
C ASP A 984 32.83 -5.39 -95.24
N GLY A 985 34.01 -5.98 -95.06
CA GLY A 985 35.15 -5.92 -95.98
C GLY A 985 36.20 -4.86 -95.64
N SER A 986 36.05 -4.17 -94.51
CA SER A 986 36.99 -3.24 -93.88
C SER A 986 37.80 -4.00 -92.81
N LEU A 987 39.04 -3.56 -92.53
CA LEU A 987 39.84 -4.14 -91.44
C LEU A 987 39.70 -3.27 -90.19
N ASN A 988 39.81 -3.84 -88.99
CA ASN A 988 39.73 -3.10 -87.72
C ASN A 988 40.62 -1.84 -87.72
N LYS A 989 41.87 -1.94 -88.18
CA LYS A 989 42.79 -0.78 -88.30
C LYS A 989 42.30 0.30 -89.29
N CYS A 990 41.63 -0.12 -90.36
CA CYS A 990 41.02 0.80 -91.32
C CYS A 990 39.83 1.53 -90.69
N GLU A 991 39.05 0.82 -89.88
CA GLU A 991 37.88 1.37 -89.20
C GLU A 991 38.25 2.32 -88.05
N ASN A 992 39.29 1.98 -87.26
CA ASN A 992 39.87 2.89 -86.28
C ASN A 992 40.33 4.22 -86.94
N LYS A 993 41.01 4.13 -88.10
CA LYS A 993 41.48 5.31 -88.86
C LYS A 993 40.36 6.20 -89.38
N TRP A 994 39.22 5.61 -89.79
CA TRP A 994 38.07 6.34 -90.35
C TRP A 994 36.92 6.51 -89.36
N ASN A 995 37.10 6.13 -88.09
CA ASN A 995 36.14 6.29 -87.00
C ASN A 995 34.81 5.56 -87.23
N THR A 996 34.86 4.37 -87.83
CA THR A 996 33.69 3.49 -88.02
C THR A 996 33.64 2.40 -86.94
N ASN A 997 32.45 1.84 -86.70
CA ASN A 997 32.23 0.78 -85.71
C ASN A 997 32.59 -0.62 -86.26
N PRO A 998 33.65 -1.28 -85.76
CA PRO A 998 34.16 -2.56 -86.27
C PRO A 998 33.33 -3.79 -85.88
N LYS A 999 32.24 -3.60 -85.14
CA LYS A 999 31.31 -4.67 -84.75
C LYS A 999 29.96 -4.52 -85.46
N ASP A 1000 29.75 -3.45 -86.24
CA ASP A 1000 28.47 -3.18 -86.90
C ASP A 1000 28.61 -3.16 -88.44
N PRO A 1001 28.14 -4.21 -89.14
CA PRO A 1001 28.31 -4.35 -90.59
C PRO A 1001 27.58 -3.31 -91.43
N VAL A 1002 26.81 -2.39 -90.83
CA VAL A 1002 26.22 -1.23 -91.52
C VAL A 1002 27.02 0.06 -91.35
N SER A 1003 28.04 0.08 -90.49
CA SER A 1003 28.92 1.21 -90.24
C SER A 1003 30.28 1.00 -90.93
N PHE A 1004 30.43 1.48 -92.16
CA PHE A 1004 31.64 1.29 -92.95
C PHE A 1004 32.16 2.60 -93.57
N PRO A 1005 33.46 2.70 -93.92
CA PRO A 1005 34.03 3.90 -94.52
C PRO A 1005 33.40 4.28 -95.87
N SER A 1006 33.25 5.59 -96.13
CA SER A 1006 32.55 6.12 -97.31
C SER A 1006 33.37 6.02 -98.61
N GLN A 1007 32.73 6.25 -99.78
CA GLN A 1007 33.35 6.08 -101.11
C GLN A 1007 34.53 7.02 -101.49
N GLY A 1008 35.13 7.72 -100.53
CA GLY A 1008 36.34 8.53 -100.70
C GLY A 1008 37.49 8.17 -99.75
N GLU A 1009 37.25 7.25 -98.83
CA GLU A 1009 38.12 6.91 -97.71
C GLU A 1009 38.84 5.60 -98.04
N LEU A 1010 40.08 5.72 -98.49
CA LEU A 1010 40.83 4.57 -99.03
C LEU A 1010 41.61 3.89 -97.92
N CYS A 1011 41.23 2.64 -97.63
CA CYS A 1011 42.03 1.72 -96.84
C CYS A 1011 42.93 0.91 -97.76
N ASN A 1012 44.15 1.41 -98.00
CA ASN A 1012 45.16 0.68 -98.72
C ASN A 1012 45.84 -0.33 -97.79
N GLN A 1013 45.87 -1.60 -98.17
CA GLN A 1013 46.64 -2.68 -97.50
C GLN A 1013 48.19 -2.46 -97.52
N PHE A 1014 48.66 -1.23 -97.78
CA PHE A 1014 50.06 -0.89 -97.99
C PHE A 1014 50.50 0.40 -97.29
N GLU A 1015 49.68 0.98 -96.41
CA GLU A 1015 50.12 2.02 -95.46
C GLU A 1015 50.45 1.43 -94.10
#